data_AF-A0A2R5FQP4-F1
#
_entry.id   AF-A0A2R5FQP4-F1
#
_cell.length_a   1.000
_cell.length_b   1.000
_cell.length_c   1.000
_cell.angle_alpha   90.00
_cell.angle_beta   90.00
_cell.angle_gamma   90.00
#
_symmetry.space_group_name_H-M   'P 1'
#
loop_
_entity.id
_entity.type
_entity.pdbx_description
1 polymer ?
#
loop_
_entity_poly.entity_id
_entity_poly.type
_entity_poly.pdbx_seq_one_letter_code
_entity_poly.pdbx_strand_id
1 'polypeptide(L)'
;MKKLLEQLELIQAIVDTVSPFQIESELESVAHNYELYATSYDPLEQVKILRDRLIDEIGKGKPVNGYLSADYGYGKTATLIYLWSECKQNKIVAVPPFKFKELGNLMVATYGWIKASLEKSSPALIPEIEALYYKYGLKTQALQAAEIARKYKVSEDKALKIVQELKTDTTNTDSVLNFWQESVSILREAGFKGLAIFADECQEFLRTEEGSSVRIQILSDLVKGMRALGSTPVALILGMPTTPTESAIEEQAGDIIHRMQEQKVSLRLTDAYKSDFPGKLWDFLCEKFLPEDKFQGTPLVDLATLESLGQLCERKDLGNGPRTVIEVFKRIVTFAQEKGKPYTPLNLIEDYLEGRVQLYGTQQHKISDAINKVESLISFQKHRQGREVIKLLACFPSGVNASIAEKFGLLKSLKKLAEDDNFYGSYIVQPTERSFALVALLQTAPPTVIDKILGLFRRSWFGEWNDAHKEKIATTIFCREILPLLFPVSRSGQKANWNWRYKSEWQEDRFGFYNFLTGSPERYNLEFPNRSVVISVGGEDSDLMRFTPPQETHLDWRFYLSYDQNTVNVPQRLTAIAGTGQVDFHLQLDRSFEKEYPAAFGLLRKIMVAEQCSACTLLNLSDYIQNWLSSHPEVSKADRDRLEHHRQECHALALRLLFPSIASETWKILGLEAVNGAETKLIESVFYQKCKTLFPKYQSFYTNLRPALLKYKVALENIPLFVRRGRQLYQASKEDFEKLFETAGSGLPSLLGILKQHGLISECKIAGKKTENSQVQFAAHPLESFIQDKLKSKEAVEAVQGQEIIQELNCLEIWKEVKKLGYLQEEFEEALECLQLRRYVQWERQEESFVLL
;
A
#
# COMPACT_ATOMS: atom_id res chain seq x y z
N MET A 1 -23.39 -37.17 -18.46
CA MET A 1 -22.62 -37.82 -17.38
C MET A 1 -21.75 -38.96 -17.90
N LYS A 2 -22.26 -40.15 -18.27
CA LYS A 2 -21.42 -41.26 -18.77
C LYS A 2 -20.53 -40.88 -19.96
N LYS A 3 -21.09 -40.24 -21.00
CA LYS A 3 -20.30 -39.70 -22.15
C LYS A 3 -19.25 -38.67 -21.74
N LEU A 4 -19.58 -37.75 -20.82
CA LEU A 4 -18.63 -36.74 -20.33
C LEU A 4 -17.48 -37.40 -19.54
N LEU A 5 -17.78 -38.40 -18.70
CA LEU A 5 -16.77 -39.16 -17.97
C LEU A 5 -15.87 -39.96 -18.91
N GLU A 6 -16.45 -40.67 -19.89
CA GLU A 6 -15.70 -41.39 -20.93
C GLU A 6 -14.76 -40.43 -21.69
N GLN A 7 -15.20 -39.21 -22.01
CA GLN A 7 -14.35 -38.20 -22.65
C GLN A 7 -13.26 -37.66 -21.72
N LEU A 8 -13.57 -37.38 -20.44
CA LEU A 8 -12.56 -36.99 -19.46
C LEU A 8 -11.54 -38.11 -19.23
N GLU A 9 -11.93 -39.39 -19.30
CA GLU A 9 -11.04 -40.54 -19.23
C GLU A 9 -10.13 -40.68 -20.46
N LEU A 10 -10.66 -40.40 -21.65
CA LEU A 10 -9.89 -40.37 -22.91
C LEU A 10 -8.90 -39.19 -22.98
N ILE A 11 -9.25 -38.04 -22.39
CA ILE A 11 -8.31 -36.94 -22.17
C ILE A 11 -7.35 -37.37 -21.05
N GLN A 12 -6.28 -38.08 -21.42
CA GLN A 12 -5.18 -38.31 -20.50
C GLN A 12 -4.58 -36.96 -20.12
N ALA A 13 -4.22 -36.82 -18.84
CA ALA A 13 -3.63 -35.58 -18.33
C ALA A 13 -2.27 -35.26 -18.99
N ILE A 14 -1.60 -36.26 -19.58
CA ILE A 14 -0.32 -36.17 -20.26
C ILE A 14 -0.41 -36.99 -21.54
N VAL A 15 -0.01 -36.39 -22.67
CA VAL A 15 0.14 -37.10 -23.95
C VAL A 15 1.62 -37.39 -24.16
N ASP A 16 1.96 -38.64 -24.46
CA ASP A 16 3.34 -39.01 -24.72
C ASP A 16 3.83 -38.49 -26.08
N THR A 17 4.98 -37.82 -26.07
CA THR A 17 5.68 -37.39 -27.28
C THR A 17 6.37 -38.57 -27.94
N VAL A 18 6.09 -38.80 -29.24
CA VAL A 18 6.66 -39.90 -30.02
C VAL A 18 8.13 -39.66 -30.37
N SER A 19 8.86 -40.73 -30.68
CA SER A 19 10.23 -40.62 -31.23
C SER A 19 10.22 -40.36 -32.74
N PRO A 20 11.27 -39.76 -33.32
CA PRO A 20 11.39 -39.56 -34.76
C PRO A 20 11.32 -40.85 -35.57
N PHE A 21 11.84 -41.96 -35.04
CA PHE A 21 11.78 -43.27 -35.70
C PHE A 21 10.34 -43.79 -35.81
N GLN A 22 9.51 -43.59 -34.77
CA GLN A 22 8.10 -43.96 -34.82
C GLN A 22 7.31 -43.12 -35.84
N ILE A 23 7.72 -41.87 -36.06
CA ILE A 23 7.20 -41.05 -37.15
C ILE A 23 7.55 -41.66 -38.52
N GLU A 24 8.68 -42.33 -38.67
CA GLU A 24 9.06 -42.97 -39.94
C GLU A 24 8.42 -44.36 -40.11
N SER A 25 8.38 -45.18 -39.06
CA SER A 25 7.96 -46.59 -39.13
C SER A 25 6.48 -46.85 -38.82
N GLU A 26 5.81 -45.98 -38.06
CA GLU A 26 4.47 -46.19 -37.49
C GLU A 26 3.50 -45.02 -37.76
N LEU A 27 3.64 -44.39 -38.93
CA LEU A 27 2.90 -43.18 -39.36
C LEU A 27 1.40 -43.18 -39.07
N GLU A 28 0.69 -44.25 -39.44
CA GLU A 28 -0.78 -44.30 -39.32
C GLU A 28 -1.24 -44.34 -37.86
N SER A 29 -0.52 -45.08 -37.01
CA SER A 29 -0.78 -45.16 -35.57
C SER A 29 -0.59 -43.80 -34.90
N VAL A 30 0.52 -43.12 -35.22
CA VAL A 30 0.82 -41.77 -34.69
C VAL A 30 -0.26 -40.77 -35.13
N ALA A 31 -0.61 -40.76 -36.42
CA ALA A 31 -1.63 -39.86 -36.95
C ALA A 31 -2.99 -40.09 -36.27
N HIS A 32 -3.43 -41.34 -36.14
CA HIS A 32 -4.71 -41.68 -35.53
C HIS A 32 -4.79 -41.23 -34.08
N ASN A 33 -3.75 -41.52 -33.27
CA ASN A 33 -3.70 -41.16 -31.87
C ASN A 33 -3.73 -39.63 -31.68
N TYR A 34 -2.93 -38.89 -32.44
CA TYR A 34 -2.86 -37.43 -32.30
C TYR A 34 -4.13 -36.73 -32.81
N GLU A 35 -4.83 -37.28 -33.81
CA GLU A 35 -6.10 -36.72 -34.31
C GLU A 35 -7.25 -36.88 -33.30
N LEU A 36 -7.28 -38.00 -32.56
CA LEU A 36 -8.19 -38.19 -31.42
C LEU A 36 -7.97 -37.14 -30.30
N TYR A 37 -6.71 -36.82 -30.00
CA TYR A 37 -6.38 -35.78 -29.02
C TYR A 37 -6.73 -34.38 -29.52
N ALA A 38 -6.39 -34.05 -30.77
CA ALA A 38 -6.66 -32.73 -31.35
C ALA A 38 -8.16 -32.37 -31.36
N THR A 39 -9.03 -33.34 -31.66
CA THR A 39 -10.49 -33.14 -31.70
C THR A 39 -11.12 -32.94 -30.31
N SER A 40 -10.43 -33.40 -29.26
CA SER A 40 -10.87 -33.34 -27.87
C SER A 40 -10.28 -32.15 -27.11
N TYR A 41 -9.28 -31.47 -27.66
CA TYR A 41 -8.60 -30.34 -27.05
C TYR A 41 -9.39 -29.03 -27.22
N ASP A 42 -9.55 -28.27 -26.12
CA ASP A 42 -10.09 -26.91 -26.15
C ASP A 42 -8.94 -25.89 -26.07
N PRO A 43 -8.58 -25.21 -27.17
CA PRO A 43 -7.49 -24.27 -27.18
C PRO A 43 -7.85 -22.99 -26.45
N LEU A 44 -6.95 -22.54 -25.57
CA LEU A 44 -7.01 -21.20 -24.98
C LEU A 44 -7.06 -20.12 -26.08
N GLU A 45 -7.66 -18.98 -25.78
CA GLU A 45 -7.78 -17.88 -26.75
C GLU A 45 -6.40 -17.42 -27.29
N GLN A 46 -5.39 -17.37 -26.42
CA GLN A 46 -4.02 -17.04 -26.81
C GLN A 46 -3.40 -18.08 -27.75
N VAL A 47 -3.77 -19.36 -27.60
CA VAL A 47 -3.36 -20.44 -28.50
C VAL A 47 -4.05 -20.30 -29.86
N LYS A 48 -5.32 -19.90 -29.91
CA LYS A 48 -6.03 -19.61 -31.17
C LYS A 48 -5.38 -18.45 -31.92
N ILE A 49 -5.01 -17.38 -31.22
CA ILE A 49 -4.28 -16.24 -31.81
C ILE A 49 -2.92 -16.69 -32.38
N LEU A 50 -2.17 -17.50 -31.61
CA LEU A 50 -0.89 -18.05 -32.07
C LEU A 50 -1.07 -18.93 -33.32
N ARG A 51 -2.09 -19.80 -33.33
CA ARG A 51 -2.45 -20.63 -34.50
C ARG A 51 -2.72 -19.77 -35.73
N ASP A 52 -3.58 -18.77 -35.61
CA ASP A 52 -3.95 -17.92 -36.75
C ASP A 52 -2.73 -17.17 -37.28
N ARG A 53 -1.84 -16.72 -36.39
CA ARG A 53 -0.59 -16.07 -36.75
C ARG A 53 0.38 -17.01 -37.47
N LEU A 54 0.54 -18.23 -36.98
CA LEU A 54 1.38 -19.26 -37.60
C LEU A 54 0.92 -19.55 -39.03
N ILE A 55 -0.38 -19.80 -39.22
CA ILE A 55 -0.95 -20.13 -40.52
C ILE A 55 -0.85 -18.93 -41.49
N ASP A 56 -1.10 -17.72 -41.02
CA ASP A 56 -1.04 -16.48 -41.82
C ASP A 56 0.39 -16.19 -42.31
N GLU A 57 1.41 -16.30 -41.45
CA GLU A 57 2.80 -16.05 -41.85
C GLU A 57 3.35 -17.12 -42.82
N ILE A 58 3.01 -18.40 -42.63
CA ILE A 58 3.31 -19.47 -43.61
C ILE A 58 2.59 -19.17 -44.93
N GLY A 59 1.32 -18.77 -44.88
CA GLY A 59 0.51 -18.40 -46.05
C GLY A 59 1.11 -17.24 -46.86
N LYS A 60 1.80 -16.31 -46.20
CA LYS A 60 2.56 -15.21 -46.83
C LYS A 60 3.91 -15.64 -47.42
N GLY A 61 4.27 -16.92 -47.33
CA GLY A 61 5.54 -17.44 -47.84
C GLY A 61 6.72 -17.18 -46.92
N LYS A 62 6.53 -16.80 -45.66
CA LYS A 62 7.62 -16.42 -44.76
C LYS A 62 8.05 -17.56 -43.83
N PRO A 63 9.33 -17.62 -43.43
CA PRO A 63 9.79 -18.53 -42.40
C PRO A 63 9.30 -18.06 -41.03
N VAL A 64 8.90 -19.02 -40.19
CA VAL A 64 8.35 -18.78 -38.85
C VAL A 64 9.17 -19.54 -37.81
N ASN A 65 9.65 -18.84 -36.78
CA ASN A 65 10.24 -19.45 -35.60
C ASN A 65 9.39 -19.10 -34.39
N GLY A 66 9.04 -20.12 -33.62
CA GLY A 66 8.19 -19.96 -32.46
C GLY A 66 8.51 -20.97 -31.38
N TYR A 67 8.03 -20.73 -30.17
CA TYR A 67 8.16 -21.71 -29.10
C TYR A 67 6.94 -21.71 -28.18
N LEU A 68 6.69 -22.87 -27.57
CA LEU A 68 5.77 -23.05 -26.48
C LEU A 68 6.56 -23.45 -25.24
N SER A 69 6.52 -22.60 -24.22
CA SER A 69 7.18 -22.88 -22.95
C SER A 69 6.19 -23.01 -21.79
N ALA A 70 6.37 -24.06 -21.01
CA ALA A 70 5.58 -24.31 -19.81
C ALA A 70 6.20 -25.45 -19.00
N ASP A 71 6.04 -25.45 -17.69
CA ASP A 71 6.48 -26.59 -16.88
C ASP A 71 5.69 -27.86 -17.19
N TYR A 72 6.15 -28.99 -16.67
CA TYR A 72 5.48 -30.28 -16.87
C TYR A 72 4.02 -30.22 -16.36
N GLY A 73 3.05 -30.69 -17.16
CA GLY A 73 1.62 -30.70 -16.79
C GLY A 73 0.76 -29.55 -17.34
N TYR A 74 1.34 -28.55 -18.01
CA TYR A 74 0.61 -27.40 -18.59
C TYR A 74 0.06 -27.61 -20.01
N GLY A 75 0.15 -28.83 -20.55
CA GLY A 75 -0.43 -29.18 -21.86
C GLY A 75 0.38 -28.74 -23.08
N LYS A 76 1.72 -28.65 -22.98
CA LYS A 76 2.60 -28.30 -24.13
C LYS A 76 2.37 -29.20 -25.35
N THR A 77 2.55 -30.50 -25.19
CA THR A 77 2.41 -31.50 -26.26
C THR A 77 1.00 -31.48 -26.84
N ALA A 78 -0.03 -31.37 -26.01
CA ALA A 78 -1.42 -31.24 -26.46
C ALA A 78 -1.63 -29.97 -27.31
N THR A 79 -1.03 -28.84 -26.90
CA THR A 79 -1.07 -27.58 -27.66
C THR A 79 -0.36 -27.74 -29.02
N LEU A 80 0.80 -28.41 -29.06
CA LEU A 80 1.52 -28.67 -30.31
C LEU A 80 0.74 -29.61 -31.23
N ILE A 81 0.06 -30.63 -30.69
CA ILE A 81 -0.83 -31.54 -31.44
C ILE A 81 -1.99 -30.75 -32.05
N TYR A 82 -2.59 -29.82 -31.31
CA TYR A 82 -3.62 -28.93 -31.83
C TYR A 82 -3.10 -28.09 -33.01
N LEU A 83 -1.95 -27.42 -32.85
CA LEU A 83 -1.34 -26.63 -33.93
C LEU A 83 -1.02 -27.48 -35.18
N TRP A 84 -0.56 -28.71 -34.97
CA TRP A 84 -0.32 -29.69 -36.04
C TRP A 84 -1.60 -29.99 -36.84
N SER A 85 -2.70 -30.29 -36.16
CA SER A 85 -3.98 -30.59 -36.81
C SER A 85 -4.51 -29.38 -37.60
N GLU A 86 -4.43 -28.18 -37.03
CA GLU A 86 -4.91 -26.95 -37.68
C GLU A 86 -4.08 -26.59 -38.93
N CYS A 87 -2.75 -26.79 -38.89
CA CYS A 87 -1.89 -26.62 -40.06
C CYS A 87 -2.26 -27.60 -41.18
N LYS A 88 -2.51 -28.88 -40.85
CA LYS A 88 -2.94 -29.91 -41.81
C LYS A 88 -4.25 -29.52 -42.49
N GLN A 89 -5.25 -29.05 -41.73
CA GLN A 89 -6.53 -28.56 -42.27
C GLN A 89 -6.37 -27.37 -43.22
N ASN A 90 -5.28 -26.61 -43.10
CA ASN A 90 -4.98 -25.42 -43.92
C ASN A 90 -4.07 -25.68 -45.13
N LYS A 91 -3.87 -26.95 -45.51
CA LYS A 91 -3.00 -27.41 -46.61
C LYS A 91 -1.50 -27.11 -46.39
N ILE A 92 -1.05 -27.19 -45.14
CA ILE A 92 0.37 -27.13 -44.77
C ILE A 92 0.80 -28.54 -44.38
N VAL A 93 1.94 -29.03 -44.87
CA VAL A 93 2.48 -30.30 -44.39
C VAL A 93 3.05 -30.07 -43.00
N ALA A 94 2.41 -30.67 -42.00
CA ALA A 94 2.75 -30.48 -40.59
C ALA A 94 3.33 -31.78 -40.01
N VAL A 95 4.59 -31.76 -39.60
CA VAL A 95 5.26 -32.88 -38.92
C VAL A 95 4.78 -32.90 -37.47
N PRO A 96 4.15 -33.99 -36.97
CA PRO A 96 3.58 -34.01 -35.63
C PRO A 96 4.65 -33.87 -34.54
N PRO A 97 4.28 -33.49 -33.31
CA PRO A 97 5.23 -33.29 -32.21
C PRO A 97 6.10 -34.53 -31.95
N PHE A 98 7.43 -34.36 -31.91
CA PHE A 98 8.37 -35.44 -31.63
C PHE A 98 9.47 -35.04 -30.67
N LYS A 99 10.09 -36.04 -30.03
CA LYS A 99 11.21 -35.87 -29.10
C LYS A 99 12.45 -35.36 -29.83
N PHE A 100 12.86 -34.13 -29.54
CA PHE A 100 14.04 -33.50 -30.11
C PHE A 100 15.28 -33.74 -29.22
N LYS A 101 16.19 -34.61 -29.67
CA LYS A 101 17.40 -35.00 -28.92
C LYS A 101 18.73 -34.66 -29.62
N GLU A 102 18.69 -34.60 -30.93
CA GLU A 102 19.82 -34.32 -31.82
C GLU A 102 19.31 -33.72 -33.14
N LEU A 103 20.19 -33.08 -33.92
CA LEU A 103 19.78 -32.42 -35.18
C LEU A 103 19.26 -33.42 -36.20
N GLY A 104 19.81 -34.65 -36.23
CA GLY A 104 19.32 -35.73 -37.07
C GLY A 104 17.81 -36.01 -36.91
N ASN A 105 17.25 -35.82 -35.71
CA ASN A 105 15.82 -36.02 -35.45
C ASN A 105 14.93 -35.13 -36.32
N LEU A 106 15.37 -33.89 -36.57
CA LEU A 106 14.65 -32.93 -37.41
C LEU A 106 14.54 -33.45 -38.85
N MET A 107 15.63 -34.02 -39.38
CA MET A 107 15.68 -34.57 -40.73
C MET A 107 14.80 -35.81 -40.86
N VAL A 108 14.96 -36.79 -39.98
CA VAL A 108 14.24 -38.07 -40.01
C VAL A 108 12.73 -37.83 -39.91
N ALA A 109 12.28 -37.06 -38.91
CA ALA A 109 10.86 -36.80 -38.71
C ALA A 109 10.24 -36.03 -39.89
N THR A 110 10.98 -35.05 -40.42
CA THR A 110 10.50 -34.25 -41.57
C THR A 110 10.40 -35.10 -42.83
N TYR A 111 11.44 -35.87 -43.16
CA TYR A 111 11.45 -36.74 -44.33
C TYR A 111 10.32 -37.79 -44.26
N GLY A 112 10.22 -38.52 -43.16
CA GLY A 112 9.20 -39.56 -43.00
C GLY A 112 7.78 -39.02 -43.19
N TRP A 113 7.50 -37.84 -42.63
CA TRP A 113 6.17 -37.24 -42.74
C TRP A 113 5.87 -36.60 -44.09
N ILE A 114 6.86 -35.98 -44.75
CA ILE A 114 6.72 -35.47 -46.11
C ILE A 114 6.46 -36.63 -47.07
N LYS A 115 7.23 -37.72 -46.99
CA LYS A 115 7.05 -38.91 -47.80
C LYS A 115 5.63 -39.46 -47.66
N ALA A 116 5.15 -39.66 -46.44
CA ALA A 116 3.79 -40.13 -46.16
C ALA A 116 2.70 -39.19 -46.71
N SER A 117 2.94 -37.88 -46.69
CA SER A 117 2.02 -36.88 -47.22
C SER A 117 1.97 -36.93 -48.76
N LEU A 118 3.14 -37.07 -49.40
CA LEU A 118 3.27 -37.19 -50.85
C LEU A 118 2.75 -38.53 -51.39
N GLU A 119 2.90 -39.63 -50.65
CA GLU A 119 2.29 -40.93 -51.00
C GLU A 119 0.77 -40.83 -51.18
N LYS A 120 0.11 -39.96 -50.43
CA LYS A 120 -1.34 -39.74 -50.53
C LYS A 120 -1.73 -38.73 -51.59
N SER A 121 -0.93 -37.68 -51.80
CA SER A 121 -1.29 -36.57 -52.70
C SER A 121 -0.64 -36.64 -54.09
N SER A 122 0.67 -36.91 -54.15
CA SER A 122 1.50 -36.80 -55.35
C SER A 122 2.66 -37.82 -55.35
N PRO A 123 2.39 -39.12 -55.57
CA PRO A 123 3.42 -40.17 -55.48
C PRO A 123 4.62 -40.01 -56.42
N ALA A 124 4.45 -39.29 -57.53
CA ALA A 124 5.50 -39.05 -58.52
C ALA A 124 6.69 -38.24 -57.98
N LEU A 125 6.49 -37.46 -56.91
CA LEU A 125 7.51 -36.60 -56.30
C LEU A 125 8.31 -37.31 -55.18
N ILE A 126 7.97 -38.56 -54.84
CA ILE A 126 8.67 -39.34 -53.82
C ILE A 126 10.16 -39.54 -54.14
N PRO A 127 10.56 -39.91 -55.38
CA PRO A 127 11.98 -40.09 -55.70
C PRO A 127 12.80 -38.80 -55.50
N GLU A 128 12.20 -37.64 -55.70
CA GLU A 128 12.86 -36.34 -55.52
C GLU A 128 13.13 -36.05 -54.05
N ILE A 129 12.16 -36.27 -53.16
CA ILE A 129 12.37 -36.08 -51.71
C ILE A 129 13.34 -37.12 -51.13
N GLU A 130 13.32 -38.36 -51.63
CA GLU A 130 14.31 -39.39 -51.26
C GLU A 130 15.72 -38.97 -51.66
N ALA A 131 15.90 -38.45 -52.89
CA ALA A 131 17.18 -37.94 -53.34
C ALA A 131 17.68 -36.75 -52.49
N LEU A 132 16.78 -35.83 -52.09
CA LEU A 132 17.12 -34.73 -51.18
C LEU A 132 17.53 -35.23 -49.79
N TYR A 133 16.81 -36.21 -49.26
CA TYR A 133 17.14 -36.81 -47.97
C TYR A 133 18.49 -37.52 -48.02
N TYR A 134 18.85 -38.21 -49.10
CA TYR A 134 20.20 -38.78 -49.24
C TYR A 134 21.30 -37.73 -49.46
N LYS A 135 20.98 -36.60 -50.11
CA LYS A 135 21.91 -35.48 -50.36
C LYS A 135 22.29 -34.75 -49.07
N TYR A 136 21.31 -34.47 -48.20
CA TYR A 136 21.48 -33.64 -47.00
C TYR A 136 21.39 -34.41 -45.68
N GLY A 137 20.79 -35.60 -45.69
CA GLY A 137 20.57 -36.40 -44.50
C GLY A 137 21.79 -37.20 -44.05
N LEU A 138 21.56 -38.00 -43.01
CA LEU A 138 22.53 -38.92 -42.46
C LEU A 138 22.97 -39.90 -43.57
N LYS A 139 24.19 -39.72 -44.12
CA LYS A 139 24.86 -40.83 -44.80
C LYS A 139 24.85 -41.98 -43.80
N THR A 140 24.25 -43.11 -44.16
CA THR A 140 24.19 -44.27 -43.26
C THR A 140 25.59 -44.57 -42.76
N GLN A 141 25.72 -45.06 -41.52
CA GLN A 141 27.02 -45.46 -40.97
C GLN A 141 27.77 -46.39 -41.95
N ALA A 142 27.02 -47.20 -42.71
CA ALA A 142 27.51 -48.03 -43.80
C ALA A 142 28.09 -47.24 -45.00
N LEU A 143 27.43 -46.17 -45.47
CA LEU A 143 27.95 -45.31 -46.53
C LEU A 143 29.18 -44.50 -46.08
N GLN A 144 29.18 -44.01 -44.84
CA GLN A 144 30.34 -43.34 -44.25
C GLN A 144 31.50 -44.31 -44.06
N ALA A 145 31.22 -45.53 -43.59
CA ALA A 145 32.20 -46.60 -43.50
C ALA A 145 32.76 -46.96 -44.87
N ALA A 146 31.95 -47.04 -45.92
CA ALA A 146 32.40 -47.31 -47.29
C ALA A 146 33.29 -46.19 -47.85
N GLU A 147 32.99 -44.92 -47.56
CA GLU A 147 33.84 -43.78 -47.93
C GLU A 147 35.15 -43.75 -47.14
N ILE A 148 35.13 -43.98 -45.83
CA ILE A 148 36.32 -44.06 -44.97
C ILE A 148 37.17 -45.26 -45.39
N ALA A 149 36.55 -46.40 -45.69
CA ALA A 149 37.18 -47.58 -46.23
C ALA A 149 37.90 -47.28 -47.55
N ARG A 150 37.26 -46.56 -48.47
CA ARG A 150 37.89 -46.11 -49.72
C ARG A 150 39.01 -45.09 -49.49
N LYS A 151 38.76 -44.07 -48.68
CA LYS A 151 39.66 -42.91 -48.49
C LYS A 151 40.91 -43.27 -47.71
N TYR A 152 40.78 -44.14 -46.70
CA TYR A 152 41.87 -44.54 -45.81
C TYR A 152 42.35 -45.99 -46.06
N LYS A 153 41.81 -46.67 -47.09
CA LYS A 153 42.14 -48.06 -47.45
C LYS A 153 42.02 -49.03 -46.28
N VAL A 154 40.99 -48.87 -45.46
CA VAL A 154 40.64 -49.80 -44.38
C VAL A 154 39.47 -50.68 -44.81
N SER A 155 39.27 -51.84 -44.17
CA SER A 155 38.10 -52.68 -44.47
C SER A 155 36.82 -51.97 -44.03
N GLU A 156 35.72 -52.20 -44.75
CA GLU A 156 34.40 -51.62 -44.42
C GLU A 156 33.98 -51.94 -42.99
N ASP A 157 34.25 -53.15 -42.48
CA ASP A 157 33.99 -53.53 -41.08
C ASP A 157 34.79 -52.70 -40.06
N LYS A 158 36.06 -52.36 -40.37
CA LYS A 158 36.88 -51.51 -39.49
C LYS A 158 36.41 -50.06 -39.54
N ALA A 159 36.06 -49.57 -40.73
CA ALA A 159 35.51 -48.24 -40.90
C ALA A 159 34.16 -48.09 -40.21
N LEU A 160 33.30 -49.12 -40.24
CA LEU A 160 32.02 -49.16 -39.55
C LEU A 160 32.19 -49.09 -38.04
N LYS A 161 33.15 -49.85 -37.48
CA LYS A 161 33.50 -49.77 -36.06
C LYS A 161 34.00 -48.38 -35.65
N ILE A 162 34.85 -47.75 -36.48
CA ILE A 162 35.35 -46.39 -36.23
C ILE A 162 34.19 -45.37 -36.24
N VAL A 163 33.27 -45.46 -37.21
CA VAL A 163 32.09 -44.58 -37.28
C VAL A 163 31.15 -44.80 -36.09
N GLN A 164 30.96 -46.05 -35.66
CA GLN A 164 30.15 -46.40 -34.49
C GLN A 164 30.76 -45.93 -33.17
N GLU A 165 32.09 -46.00 -33.03
CA GLU A 165 32.83 -45.53 -31.85
C GLU A 165 32.86 -44.00 -31.75
N LEU A 166 32.90 -43.29 -32.89
CA LEU A 166 32.99 -41.83 -32.92
C LEU A 166 31.66 -41.09 -32.68
N LYS A 167 30.50 -41.77 -32.77
CA LYS A 167 29.15 -41.17 -32.62
C LYS A 167 29.01 -39.78 -33.26
N THR A 168 29.60 -39.57 -34.43
CA THR A 168 29.56 -38.25 -35.08
C THR A 168 28.22 -38.11 -35.77
N ASP A 169 27.27 -37.40 -35.14
CA ASP A 169 26.14 -36.81 -35.85
C ASP A 169 26.74 -35.82 -36.87
N THR A 170 26.81 -36.23 -38.14
CA THR A 170 27.33 -35.39 -39.22
C THR A 170 26.30 -34.36 -39.69
N THR A 171 25.10 -34.40 -39.11
CA THR A 171 24.02 -33.45 -39.40
C THR A 171 24.39 -32.10 -38.79
N ASN A 172 24.71 -31.13 -39.64
CA ASN A 172 24.89 -29.74 -39.22
C ASN A 172 23.63 -28.92 -39.53
N THR A 173 23.56 -27.74 -38.94
CA THR A 173 22.44 -26.80 -39.11
C THR A 173 22.16 -26.47 -40.58
N ASP A 174 23.20 -26.25 -41.39
CA ASP A 174 23.07 -25.88 -42.80
C ASP A 174 22.42 -27.00 -43.63
N SER A 175 22.78 -28.26 -43.38
CA SER A 175 22.17 -29.41 -44.05
C SER A 175 20.67 -29.50 -43.76
N VAL A 176 20.25 -29.26 -42.51
CA VAL A 176 18.84 -29.26 -42.12
C VAL A 176 18.08 -28.14 -42.84
N LEU A 177 18.63 -26.92 -42.83
CA LEU A 177 18.01 -25.75 -43.44
C LEU A 177 17.88 -25.89 -44.97
N ASN A 178 18.94 -26.35 -45.63
CA ASN A 178 18.93 -26.57 -47.09
C ASN A 178 17.95 -27.69 -47.48
N PHE A 179 17.87 -28.76 -46.68
CA PHE A 179 16.88 -29.81 -46.88
C PHE A 179 15.45 -29.26 -46.77
N TRP A 180 15.13 -28.51 -45.73
CA TRP A 180 13.81 -27.88 -45.59
C TRP A 180 13.50 -26.92 -46.74
N GLN A 181 14.48 -26.14 -47.18
CA GLN A 181 14.32 -25.20 -48.28
C GLN A 181 13.97 -25.90 -49.60
N GLU A 182 14.75 -26.91 -49.98
CA GLU A 182 14.50 -27.67 -51.22
C GLU A 182 13.22 -28.52 -51.11
N SER A 183 12.90 -29.04 -49.93
CA SER A 183 11.67 -29.81 -49.69
C SER A 183 10.40 -28.96 -49.90
N VAL A 184 10.43 -27.67 -49.51
CA VAL A 184 9.27 -26.79 -49.70
C VAL A 184 8.95 -26.57 -51.18
N SER A 185 9.94 -26.57 -52.07
CA SER A 185 9.71 -26.49 -53.51
C SER A 185 8.90 -27.70 -54.00
N ILE A 186 9.29 -28.91 -53.61
CA ILE A 186 8.57 -30.15 -53.92
C ILE A 186 7.14 -30.12 -53.34
N LEU A 187 6.99 -29.67 -52.10
CA LEU A 187 5.68 -29.57 -51.45
C LEU A 187 4.75 -28.57 -52.15
N ARG A 188 5.28 -27.46 -52.68
CA ARG A 188 4.50 -26.49 -53.46
C ARG A 188 4.04 -27.07 -54.78
N GLU A 189 4.87 -27.88 -55.45
CA GLU A 189 4.48 -28.62 -56.66
C GLU A 189 3.36 -29.64 -56.36
N ALA A 190 3.37 -30.25 -55.17
CA ALA A 190 2.30 -31.10 -54.66
C ALA A 190 1.04 -30.34 -54.19
N GLY A 191 1.01 -29.00 -54.28
CA GLY A 191 -0.13 -28.16 -53.94
C GLY A 191 -0.26 -27.75 -52.47
N PHE A 192 0.79 -27.97 -51.66
CA PHE A 192 0.85 -27.51 -50.27
C PHE A 192 1.38 -26.08 -50.16
N LYS A 193 0.98 -25.37 -49.10
CA LYS A 193 1.38 -23.96 -48.86
C LYS A 193 2.77 -23.82 -48.23
N GLY A 194 3.24 -24.84 -47.52
CA GLY A 194 4.51 -24.82 -46.80
C GLY A 194 4.69 -26.03 -45.89
N LEU A 195 5.69 -25.94 -45.01
CA LEU A 195 6.12 -26.98 -44.07
C LEU A 195 6.08 -26.44 -42.63
N ALA A 196 5.50 -27.18 -41.69
CA ALA A 196 5.52 -26.86 -40.26
C ALA A 196 6.06 -28.03 -39.45
N ILE A 197 6.98 -27.75 -38.51
CA ILE A 197 7.73 -28.75 -37.76
C ILE A 197 7.59 -28.45 -36.28
N PHE A 198 7.06 -29.42 -35.52
CA PHE A 198 6.85 -29.31 -34.08
C PHE A 198 7.90 -30.17 -33.36
N ALA A 199 8.98 -29.54 -32.91
CA ALA A 199 10.05 -30.19 -32.15
C ALA A 199 9.77 -30.03 -30.65
N ASP A 200 9.37 -31.11 -29.99
CA ASP A 200 8.98 -31.10 -28.58
C ASP A 200 10.09 -31.67 -27.69
N GLU A 201 9.97 -31.49 -26.38
CA GLU A 201 10.95 -31.95 -25.38
C GLU A 201 12.38 -31.42 -25.64
N CYS A 202 12.52 -30.15 -26.06
CA CYS A 202 13.81 -29.54 -26.41
C CYS A 202 14.85 -29.58 -25.29
N GLN A 203 14.44 -29.73 -24.03
CA GLN A 203 15.38 -29.92 -22.93
C GLN A 203 16.22 -31.19 -23.10
N GLU A 204 15.71 -32.22 -23.78
CA GLU A 204 16.45 -33.45 -24.04
C GLU A 204 17.59 -33.21 -25.04
N PHE A 205 17.42 -32.28 -25.99
CA PHE A 205 18.53 -31.80 -26.82
C PHE A 205 19.57 -31.08 -25.97
N LEU A 206 19.21 -30.37 -24.90
CA LEU A 206 20.17 -29.62 -24.06
C LEU A 206 20.79 -30.44 -22.91
N ARG A 207 20.31 -31.66 -22.61
CA ARG A 207 20.58 -32.41 -21.37
C ARG A 207 21.93 -33.14 -21.26
N THR A 208 22.98 -32.74 -21.99
CA THR A 208 24.31 -33.35 -21.81
C THR A 208 25.17 -32.50 -20.88
N GLU A 209 25.56 -33.06 -19.72
CA GLU A 209 26.30 -32.38 -18.63
C GLU A 209 27.62 -31.74 -19.08
N GLU A 210 28.20 -32.20 -20.20
CA GLU A 210 29.30 -31.53 -20.90
C GLU A 210 28.78 -31.01 -22.26
N GLY A 211 28.77 -29.68 -22.47
CA GLY A 211 28.49 -29.07 -23.79
C GLY A 211 27.12 -28.39 -23.98
N SER A 212 26.37 -28.08 -22.92
CA SER A 212 25.10 -27.34 -23.03
C SER A 212 25.23 -26.01 -23.80
N SER A 213 26.32 -25.27 -23.60
CA SER A 213 26.62 -24.02 -24.31
C SER A 213 26.81 -24.22 -25.82
N VAL A 214 27.48 -25.30 -26.23
CA VAL A 214 27.66 -25.66 -27.65
C VAL A 214 26.32 -26.01 -28.29
N ARG A 215 25.46 -26.75 -27.58
CA ARG A 215 24.12 -27.09 -28.09
C ARG A 215 23.18 -25.88 -28.15
N ILE A 216 23.26 -24.96 -27.17
CA ILE A 216 22.55 -23.68 -27.23
C ILE A 216 23.03 -22.85 -28.42
N GLN A 217 24.33 -22.86 -28.72
CA GLN A 217 24.86 -22.20 -29.93
C GLN A 217 24.33 -22.85 -31.21
N ILE A 218 24.30 -24.17 -31.30
CA ILE A 218 23.71 -24.90 -32.45
C ILE A 218 22.23 -24.52 -32.64
N LEU A 219 21.47 -24.44 -31.54
CA LEU A 219 20.08 -23.98 -31.58
C LEU A 219 19.97 -22.51 -32.03
N SER A 220 20.90 -21.65 -31.58
CA SER A 220 21.04 -20.26 -32.04
C SER A 220 21.20 -20.18 -33.54
N ASP A 221 22.12 -20.98 -34.07
CA ASP A 221 22.45 -21.00 -35.50
C ASP A 221 21.26 -21.51 -36.31
N LEU A 222 20.51 -22.50 -35.80
CA LEU A 222 19.29 -22.99 -36.43
C LEU A 222 18.20 -21.91 -36.49
N VAL A 223 17.92 -21.22 -35.39
CA VAL A 223 16.92 -20.14 -35.35
C VAL A 223 17.33 -18.95 -36.23
N LYS A 224 18.63 -18.60 -36.24
CA LYS A 224 19.16 -17.54 -37.12
C LYS A 224 19.07 -17.94 -38.59
N GLY A 225 19.48 -19.16 -38.93
CA GLY A 225 19.45 -19.68 -40.29
C GLY A 225 18.04 -19.82 -40.85
N MET A 226 17.06 -20.16 -40.02
CA MET A 226 15.63 -20.13 -40.39
C MET A 226 15.18 -18.75 -40.93
N ARG A 227 15.67 -17.63 -40.38
CA ARG A 227 15.38 -16.30 -40.94
C ARG A 227 16.05 -16.07 -42.28
N ALA A 228 17.25 -16.62 -42.47
CA ALA A 228 18.01 -16.51 -43.71
C ALA A 228 17.34 -17.24 -44.89
N LEU A 229 16.37 -18.15 -44.62
CA LEU A 229 15.56 -18.81 -45.63
C LEU A 229 14.65 -17.85 -46.44
N GLY A 230 14.54 -16.58 -46.06
CA GLY A 230 13.96 -15.52 -46.88
C GLY A 230 12.46 -15.70 -47.14
N SER A 231 12.08 -16.07 -48.37
CA SER A 231 10.67 -16.28 -48.79
C SER A 231 10.28 -17.75 -48.87
N THR A 232 10.87 -18.56 -47.99
CA THR A 232 10.57 -20.00 -47.88
C THR A 232 9.63 -20.26 -46.69
N PRO A 233 8.40 -20.77 -46.92
CA PRO A 233 7.40 -21.01 -45.88
C PRO A 233 7.69 -22.29 -45.07
N VAL A 234 8.68 -22.19 -44.18
CA VAL A 234 8.99 -23.23 -43.18
C VAL A 234 8.71 -22.66 -41.79
N ALA A 235 8.02 -23.42 -40.95
CA ALA A 235 7.84 -23.10 -39.54
C ALA A 235 8.52 -24.12 -38.63
N LEU A 236 9.26 -23.62 -37.64
CA LEU A 236 9.83 -24.41 -36.55
C LEU A 236 9.25 -23.92 -35.22
N ILE A 237 8.50 -24.81 -34.55
CA ILE A 237 7.93 -24.55 -33.22
C ILE A 237 8.60 -25.47 -32.20
N LEU A 238 9.23 -24.87 -31.20
CA LEU A 238 9.95 -25.59 -30.14
C LEU A 238 9.09 -25.73 -28.87
N GLY A 239 8.91 -26.95 -28.37
CA GLY A 239 8.31 -27.24 -27.07
C GLY A 239 9.39 -27.41 -25.98
N MET A 240 9.32 -26.63 -24.90
CA MET A 240 10.32 -26.68 -23.82
C MET A 240 9.76 -26.33 -22.43
N PRO A 241 10.39 -26.74 -21.32
CA PRO A 241 10.02 -26.27 -19.99
C PRO A 241 10.49 -24.83 -19.74
N THR A 242 9.76 -24.09 -18.91
CA THR A 242 10.14 -22.71 -18.56
C THR A 242 11.42 -22.71 -17.73
N THR A 243 11.52 -23.58 -16.72
CA THR A 243 12.73 -23.74 -15.91
C THR A 243 13.17 -25.21 -15.90
N PRO A 244 14.47 -25.51 -16.12
CA PRO A 244 15.58 -24.59 -16.36
C PRO A 244 15.77 -24.18 -17.84
N THR A 245 15.05 -24.77 -18.79
CA THR A 245 15.41 -24.71 -20.22
C THR A 245 15.22 -23.34 -20.86
N GLU A 246 14.03 -22.75 -20.84
CA GLU A 246 13.83 -21.40 -21.39
C GLU A 246 14.71 -20.38 -20.64
N SER A 247 14.80 -20.47 -19.31
CA SER A 247 15.65 -19.60 -18.50
C SER A 247 17.14 -19.68 -18.88
N ALA A 248 17.66 -20.89 -19.15
CA ALA A 248 19.05 -21.08 -19.55
C ALA A 248 19.32 -20.54 -20.96
N ILE A 249 18.37 -20.68 -21.89
CA ILE A 249 18.47 -20.08 -23.23
C ILE A 249 18.42 -18.55 -23.12
N GLU A 250 17.54 -17.99 -22.29
CA GLU A 250 17.47 -16.55 -22.05
C GLU A 250 18.79 -15.98 -21.50
N GLU A 251 19.40 -16.66 -20.53
CA GLU A 251 20.66 -16.25 -19.91
C GLU A 251 21.85 -16.31 -20.87
N GLN A 252 21.97 -17.39 -21.64
CA GLN A 252 23.14 -17.64 -22.50
C GLN A 252 22.99 -17.10 -23.91
N ALA A 253 21.75 -16.95 -24.40
CA ALA A 253 21.43 -16.55 -25.77
C ALA A 253 20.05 -15.86 -25.86
N GLY A 254 19.79 -14.87 -24.99
CA GLY A 254 18.53 -14.13 -24.94
C GLY A 254 18.17 -13.39 -26.23
N ASP A 255 19.14 -13.12 -27.11
CA ASP A 255 18.89 -12.59 -28.45
C ASP A 255 18.03 -13.55 -29.31
N ILE A 256 18.09 -14.86 -29.06
CA ILE A 256 17.26 -15.87 -29.73
C ILE A 256 15.80 -15.75 -29.27
N ILE A 257 15.56 -15.72 -27.95
CA ILE A 257 14.20 -15.68 -27.39
C ILE A 257 13.48 -14.41 -27.84
N HIS A 258 14.14 -13.26 -27.73
CA HIS A 258 13.62 -12.00 -28.27
C HIS A 258 13.27 -12.10 -29.76
N ARG A 259 14.14 -12.72 -30.57
CA ARG A 259 13.89 -12.92 -32.00
C ARG A 259 12.72 -13.87 -32.28
N MET A 260 12.55 -14.95 -31.53
CA MET A 260 11.41 -15.85 -31.72
C MET A 260 10.10 -15.14 -31.32
N GLN A 261 10.14 -14.28 -30.30
CA GLN A 261 8.99 -13.48 -29.87
C GLN A 261 8.58 -12.39 -30.87
N GLU A 262 9.50 -11.84 -31.68
CA GLU A 262 9.21 -10.77 -32.67
C GLU A 262 8.07 -11.15 -33.65
N GLN A 263 7.99 -12.41 -34.06
CA GLN A 263 6.98 -12.88 -35.01
C GLN A 263 5.61 -13.13 -34.34
N LYS A 264 5.54 -13.04 -33.00
CA LYS A 264 4.36 -13.31 -32.16
C LYS A 264 3.81 -14.72 -32.33
N VAL A 265 4.70 -15.68 -32.59
CA VAL A 265 4.39 -17.13 -32.65
C VAL A 265 5.06 -17.87 -31.49
N SER A 266 5.20 -17.19 -30.35
CA SER A 266 5.71 -17.76 -29.12
C SER A 266 4.72 -17.52 -27.98
N LEU A 267 4.54 -18.51 -27.11
CA LEU A 267 3.63 -18.42 -25.97
C LEU A 267 4.18 -19.18 -24.78
N ARG A 268 4.23 -18.49 -23.63
CA ARG A 268 4.49 -19.11 -22.34
C ARG A 268 3.13 -19.52 -21.75
N LEU A 269 2.80 -20.81 -21.79
CA LEU A 269 1.45 -21.30 -21.43
C LEU A 269 1.09 -21.03 -19.97
N THR A 270 2.07 -20.93 -19.08
CA THR A 270 1.81 -20.60 -17.67
C THR A 270 1.14 -19.25 -17.50
N ASP A 271 1.38 -18.32 -18.42
CA ASP A 271 0.85 -16.95 -18.36
C ASP A 271 -0.53 -16.86 -19.05
N ALA A 272 -0.91 -17.93 -19.76
CA ALA A 272 -2.17 -18.06 -20.48
C ALA A 272 -3.30 -18.59 -19.58
N TYR A 273 -2.98 -19.43 -18.59
CA TYR A 273 -3.94 -19.96 -17.63
C TYR A 273 -4.20 -18.96 -16.51
N LYS A 274 -5.38 -18.34 -16.54
CA LYS A 274 -5.86 -17.40 -15.51
C LYS A 274 -6.87 -18.07 -14.59
N SER A 275 -7.25 -17.39 -13.51
CA SER A 275 -8.24 -17.88 -12.53
C SER A 275 -9.62 -18.19 -13.13
N ASP A 276 -9.97 -17.67 -14.30
CA ASP A 276 -11.22 -17.96 -15.00
C ASP A 276 -11.18 -19.24 -15.88
N PHE A 277 -9.99 -19.82 -16.08
CA PHE A 277 -9.79 -20.98 -16.95
C PHE A 277 -10.65 -22.20 -16.58
N PRO A 278 -10.72 -22.64 -15.30
CA PRO A 278 -11.52 -23.82 -14.96
C PRO A 278 -13.00 -23.61 -15.25
N GLY A 279 -13.55 -22.41 -15.00
CA GLY A 279 -14.94 -22.10 -15.31
C GLY A 279 -15.23 -22.25 -16.81
N LYS A 280 -14.42 -21.60 -17.66
CA LYS A 280 -14.57 -21.64 -19.12
C LYS A 280 -14.46 -23.05 -19.69
N LEU A 281 -13.47 -23.83 -19.24
CA LEU A 281 -13.29 -25.20 -19.69
C LEU A 281 -14.47 -26.09 -19.26
N TRP A 282 -14.98 -25.90 -18.04
CA TRP A 282 -16.14 -26.64 -17.56
C TRP A 282 -17.38 -26.38 -18.42
N ASP A 283 -17.66 -25.11 -18.73
CA ASP A 283 -18.80 -24.72 -19.57
C ASP A 283 -18.69 -25.34 -20.98
N PHE A 284 -17.51 -25.23 -21.61
CA PHE A 284 -17.25 -25.83 -22.93
C PHE A 284 -17.47 -27.36 -22.94
N LEU A 285 -16.92 -28.07 -21.96
CA LEU A 285 -17.06 -29.52 -21.86
C LEU A 285 -18.53 -29.94 -21.61
N CYS A 286 -19.26 -29.14 -20.82
CA CYS A 286 -20.68 -29.36 -20.61
C CYS A 286 -21.49 -29.15 -21.90
N GLU A 287 -21.30 -28.03 -22.60
CA GLU A 287 -21.98 -27.73 -23.87
C GLU A 287 -21.73 -28.81 -24.93
N LYS A 288 -20.48 -29.28 -25.05
CA LYS A 288 -20.07 -30.23 -26.10
C LYS A 288 -20.53 -31.67 -25.84
N PHE A 289 -20.56 -32.09 -24.57
CA PHE A 289 -20.71 -33.52 -24.22
C PHE A 289 -21.94 -33.86 -23.37
N LEU A 290 -22.73 -32.87 -22.95
CA LEU A 290 -24.02 -33.07 -22.27
C LEU A 290 -25.18 -32.62 -23.17
N PRO A 291 -26.11 -33.51 -23.56
CA PRO A 291 -27.32 -33.11 -24.29
C PRO A 291 -28.21 -32.17 -23.46
N GLU A 292 -28.86 -31.20 -24.11
CA GLU A 292 -29.76 -30.19 -23.52
C GLU A 292 -30.83 -30.81 -22.60
N ASP A 293 -31.32 -32.01 -22.94
CA ASP A 293 -32.40 -32.71 -22.23
C ASP A 293 -32.03 -33.20 -20.80
N LYS A 294 -30.74 -33.19 -20.43
CA LYS A 294 -30.25 -33.67 -19.11
C LYS A 294 -29.88 -32.56 -18.12
N PHE A 295 -30.08 -31.30 -18.48
CA PHE A 295 -29.90 -30.16 -17.55
C PHE A 295 -31.12 -29.94 -16.62
N GLN A 296 -32.09 -30.87 -16.60
CA GLN A 296 -33.23 -30.83 -15.69
C GLN A 296 -32.83 -31.37 -14.30
N GLY A 297 -32.28 -30.51 -13.44
CA GLY A 297 -32.54 -30.64 -11.99
C GLY A 297 -31.47 -30.18 -11.01
N THR A 298 -30.17 -30.43 -11.25
CA THR A 298 -29.14 -30.11 -10.25
C THR A 298 -27.80 -29.77 -10.91
N PRO A 299 -27.16 -28.63 -10.58
CA PRO A 299 -25.80 -28.35 -11.03
C PRO A 299 -24.85 -29.44 -10.50
N LEU A 300 -23.93 -29.92 -11.34
CA LEU A 300 -22.94 -30.94 -10.95
C LEU A 300 -21.87 -30.39 -9.98
N VAL A 301 -21.62 -29.08 -10.07
CA VAL A 301 -20.59 -28.37 -9.31
C VAL A 301 -21.12 -27.01 -8.87
N ASP A 302 -20.72 -26.56 -7.69
CA ASP A 302 -20.98 -25.20 -7.23
C ASP A 302 -20.04 -24.20 -7.91
N LEU A 303 -20.53 -23.02 -8.32
CA LEU A 303 -19.70 -21.99 -8.93
C LEU A 303 -18.51 -21.56 -8.06
N ALA A 304 -18.69 -21.55 -6.74
CA ALA A 304 -17.59 -21.25 -5.80
C ALA A 304 -16.47 -22.31 -5.86
N THR A 305 -16.77 -23.55 -6.25
CA THR A 305 -15.76 -24.60 -6.45
C THR A 305 -14.90 -24.31 -7.67
N LEU A 306 -15.50 -23.85 -8.77
CA LEU A 306 -14.77 -23.47 -9.99
C LEU A 306 -13.90 -22.24 -9.74
N GLU A 307 -14.41 -21.26 -8.97
CA GLU A 307 -13.64 -20.09 -8.54
C GLU A 307 -12.45 -20.47 -7.65
N SER A 308 -12.68 -21.33 -6.64
CA SER A 308 -11.62 -21.87 -5.77
C SER A 308 -10.54 -22.59 -6.56
N LEU A 309 -10.94 -23.47 -7.49
CA LEU A 309 -10.04 -24.19 -8.37
C LEU A 309 -9.23 -23.23 -9.25
N GLY A 310 -9.85 -22.15 -9.72
CA GLY A 310 -9.18 -21.05 -10.42
C GLY A 310 -8.04 -20.45 -9.63
N GLN A 311 -8.28 -20.08 -8.37
CA GLN A 311 -7.26 -19.50 -7.47
C GLN A 311 -6.13 -20.50 -7.15
N LEU A 312 -6.46 -21.78 -7.00
CA LEU A 312 -5.46 -22.84 -6.77
C LEU A 312 -4.59 -23.07 -8.01
N CYS A 313 -5.18 -23.06 -9.21
CA CYS A 313 -4.48 -23.34 -10.46
C CYS A 313 -3.64 -22.17 -10.98
N GLU A 314 -4.01 -20.93 -10.66
CA GLU A 314 -3.19 -19.74 -10.93
C GLU A 314 -1.83 -19.79 -10.19
N ARG A 315 -1.76 -20.59 -9.11
CA ARG A 315 -0.59 -20.70 -8.25
C ARG A 315 0.23 -21.96 -8.48
N LYS A 316 1.40 -21.79 -9.10
CA LYS A 316 2.37 -22.86 -9.37
C LYS A 316 2.81 -23.65 -8.13
N ASP A 317 2.81 -23.03 -6.95
CA ASP A 317 3.17 -23.70 -5.70
C ASP A 317 2.06 -24.60 -5.16
N LEU A 318 0.80 -24.34 -5.54
CA LEU A 318 -0.36 -25.06 -5.05
C LEU A 318 -0.94 -26.05 -6.07
N GLY A 319 -0.98 -25.69 -7.35
CA GLY A 319 -1.57 -26.50 -8.41
C GLY A 319 -0.82 -26.39 -9.73
N ASN A 320 -1.16 -27.28 -10.67
CA ASN A 320 -0.54 -27.35 -11.99
C ASN A 320 -1.60 -27.22 -13.08
N GLY A 321 -2.15 -26.01 -13.19
CA GLY A 321 -3.08 -25.57 -14.24
C GLY A 321 -4.04 -26.66 -14.74
N PRO A 322 -3.99 -27.06 -16.02
CA PRO A 322 -4.89 -28.03 -16.65
C PRO A 322 -4.95 -29.40 -15.98
N ARG A 323 -3.80 -29.92 -15.53
CA ARG A 323 -3.74 -31.28 -14.98
C ARG A 323 -4.57 -31.39 -13.71
N THR A 324 -4.40 -30.43 -12.81
CA THR A 324 -5.20 -30.34 -11.58
C THR A 324 -6.68 -30.14 -11.90
N VAL A 325 -7.01 -29.33 -12.91
CA VAL A 325 -8.40 -29.08 -13.31
C VAL A 325 -9.08 -30.35 -13.81
N ILE A 326 -8.45 -31.10 -14.73
CA ILE A 326 -9.03 -32.33 -15.29
C ILE A 326 -9.21 -33.41 -14.22
N GLU A 327 -8.26 -33.55 -13.29
CA GLU A 327 -8.40 -34.49 -12.17
C GLU A 327 -9.58 -34.12 -11.27
N VAL A 328 -9.72 -32.85 -10.92
CA VAL A 328 -10.86 -32.36 -10.14
C VAL A 328 -12.18 -32.54 -10.91
N PHE A 329 -12.19 -32.34 -12.23
CA PHE A 329 -13.38 -32.56 -13.06
C PHE A 329 -13.82 -34.01 -13.09
N LYS A 330 -12.87 -34.95 -13.19
CA LYS A 330 -13.16 -36.39 -13.04
C LYS A 330 -13.83 -36.64 -11.69
N ARG A 331 -13.28 -36.07 -10.61
CA ARG A 331 -13.86 -36.23 -9.28
C ARG A 331 -15.24 -35.60 -9.14
N ILE A 332 -15.49 -34.43 -9.71
CA ILE A 332 -16.80 -33.76 -9.72
C ILE A 332 -17.85 -34.69 -10.35
N VAL A 333 -17.57 -35.25 -11.53
CA VAL A 333 -18.53 -36.12 -12.23
C VAL A 333 -18.79 -37.39 -11.44
N THR A 334 -17.75 -38.03 -10.89
CA THR A 334 -17.88 -39.23 -10.06
C THR A 334 -18.66 -38.94 -8.77
N PHE A 335 -18.36 -37.85 -8.08
CA PHE A 335 -19.04 -37.44 -6.85
C PHE A 335 -20.53 -37.17 -7.11
N ALA A 336 -20.85 -36.46 -8.19
CA ALA A 336 -22.24 -36.17 -8.56
C ALA A 336 -23.02 -37.46 -8.87
N GLN A 337 -22.38 -38.46 -9.50
CA GLN A 337 -22.97 -39.78 -9.72
C GLN A 337 -23.18 -40.56 -8.41
N GLU A 338 -22.24 -40.51 -7.48
CA GLU A 338 -22.28 -41.24 -6.20
C GLU A 338 -23.25 -40.64 -5.18
N LYS A 339 -23.31 -39.31 -5.08
CA LYS A 339 -23.97 -38.58 -3.98
C LYS A 339 -25.23 -37.83 -4.40
N GLY A 340 -25.45 -37.63 -5.70
CA GLY A 340 -26.64 -36.92 -6.22
C GLY A 340 -26.73 -35.45 -5.79
N LYS A 341 -25.60 -34.82 -5.45
CA LYS A 341 -25.50 -33.42 -4.98
C LYS A 341 -24.34 -32.69 -5.67
N PRO A 342 -24.38 -31.36 -5.77
CA PRO A 342 -23.29 -30.57 -6.35
C PRO A 342 -22.00 -30.71 -5.55
N TYR A 343 -20.88 -30.75 -6.25
CA TYR A 343 -19.55 -30.71 -5.65
C TYR A 343 -19.18 -29.31 -5.15
N THR A 344 -18.81 -29.18 -3.88
CA THR A 344 -18.54 -27.88 -3.21
C THR A 344 -17.05 -27.65 -2.92
N PRO A 345 -16.61 -26.42 -2.57
CA PRO A 345 -15.21 -26.18 -2.17
C PRO A 345 -14.78 -27.03 -0.98
N LEU A 346 -15.69 -27.24 -0.01
CA LEU A 346 -15.41 -28.10 1.14
C LEU A 346 -15.16 -29.56 0.72
N ASN A 347 -15.85 -30.05 -0.31
CA ASN A 347 -15.57 -31.38 -0.87
C ASN A 347 -14.22 -31.42 -1.58
N LEU A 348 -13.84 -30.36 -2.30
CA LEU A 348 -12.54 -30.25 -2.95
C LEU A 348 -11.39 -30.45 -1.96
N ILE A 349 -11.41 -29.72 -0.84
CA ILE A 349 -10.32 -29.84 0.13
C ILE A 349 -10.38 -31.13 0.92
N GLU A 350 -11.57 -31.67 1.18
CA GLU A 350 -11.72 -32.96 1.84
C GLU A 350 -11.17 -34.09 0.97
N ASP A 351 -11.54 -34.14 -0.32
CA ASP A 351 -11.01 -35.13 -1.26
C ASP A 351 -9.50 -34.98 -1.46
N TYR A 352 -8.94 -33.76 -1.38
CA TYR A 352 -7.49 -33.55 -1.36
C TYR A 352 -6.83 -34.10 -0.08
N LEU A 353 -7.38 -33.79 1.10
CA LEU A 353 -6.86 -34.28 2.39
C LEU A 353 -6.96 -35.81 2.51
N GLU A 354 -7.97 -36.41 1.88
CA GLU A 354 -8.18 -37.87 1.84
C GLU A 354 -7.39 -38.54 0.71
N GLY A 355 -6.65 -37.79 -0.12
CA GLY A 355 -5.84 -38.30 -1.21
C GLY A 355 -6.62 -38.80 -2.43
N ARG A 356 -7.91 -38.44 -2.55
CA ARG A 356 -8.76 -38.74 -3.71
C ARG A 356 -8.52 -37.78 -4.89
N VAL A 357 -7.94 -36.62 -4.62
CA VAL A 357 -7.48 -35.63 -5.60
C VAL A 357 -6.06 -35.19 -5.27
N GLN A 358 -5.19 -35.15 -6.27
CA GLN A 358 -3.83 -34.62 -6.14
C GLN A 358 -3.73 -33.19 -6.71
N LEU A 359 -3.12 -32.31 -5.92
CA LEU A 359 -2.73 -30.98 -6.40
C LEU A 359 -1.24 -31.00 -6.74
N TYR A 360 -0.91 -30.85 -8.03
CA TYR A 360 0.45 -31.06 -8.55
C TYR A 360 1.36 -29.82 -8.47
N GLY A 361 1.19 -28.98 -7.44
CA GLY A 361 2.07 -27.82 -7.21
C GLY A 361 3.47 -28.20 -6.72
N THR A 362 4.40 -27.24 -6.72
CA THR A 362 5.76 -27.47 -6.17
C THR A 362 5.76 -27.68 -4.66
N GLN A 363 4.75 -27.17 -3.94
CA GLN A 363 4.58 -27.34 -2.49
C GLN A 363 3.30 -28.12 -2.20
N GLN A 364 3.30 -29.40 -2.60
CA GLN A 364 2.12 -30.28 -2.54
C GLN A 364 1.46 -30.40 -1.16
N HIS A 365 2.19 -30.14 -0.06
CA HIS A 365 1.69 -30.23 1.32
C HIS A 365 1.37 -28.88 1.97
N LYS A 366 1.55 -27.75 1.25
CA LYS A 366 1.39 -26.41 1.85
C LYS A 366 0.00 -26.19 2.42
N ILE A 367 -1.03 -26.70 1.75
CA ILE A 367 -2.41 -26.56 2.18
C ILE A 367 -2.69 -27.42 3.41
N SER A 368 -2.27 -28.69 3.41
CA SER A 368 -2.41 -29.56 4.57
C SER A 368 -1.65 -29.00 5.78
N ASP A 369 -0.44 -28.49 5.58
CA ASP A 369 0.39 -27.90 6.64
C ASP A 369 -0.26 -26.64 7.24
N ALA A 370 -0.84 -25.78 6.39
CA ALA A 370 -1.56 -24.60 6.84
C ALA A 370 -2.77 -24.96 7.71
N ILE A 371 -3.55 -25.97 7.32
CA ILE A 371 -4.71 -26.44 8.08
C ILE A 371 -4.26 -27.06 9.41
N ASN A 372 -3.31 -27.99 9.37
CA ASN A 372 -2.80 -28.70 10.55
C ASN A 372 -2.21 -27.74 11.59
N LYS A 373 -1.50 -26.70 11.13
CA LYS A 373 -0.91 -25.69 12.03
C LYS A 373 -1.98 -24.95 12.83
N VAL A 374 -3.10 -24.60 12.22
CA VAL A 374 -4.22 -23.94 12.92
C VAL A 374 -4.97 -24.93 13.81
N GLU A 375 -5.24 -26.14 13.33
CA GLU A 375 -5.94 -27.19 14.10
C GLU A 375 -5.20 -27.59 15.38
N SER A 376 -3.86 -27.51 15.39
CA SER A 376 -3.04 -27.86 16.55
C SER A 376 -3.15 -26.90 17.75
N LEU A 377 -3.78 -25.73 17.58
CA LEU A 377 -3.89 -24.71 18.62
C LEU A 377 -4.98 -25.06 19.66
N ILE A 378 -4.64 -24.98 20.95
CA ILE A 378 -5.60 -25.25 22.05
C ILE A 378 -6.83 -24.33 21.96
N SER A 379 -6.63 -23.05 21.62
CA SER A 379 -7.71 -22.07 21.45
C SER A 379 -8.69 -22.45 20.33
N PHE A 380 -8.29 -23.29 19.37
CA PHE A 380 -9.12 -23.68 18.24
C PHE A 380 -10.27 -24.58 18.64
N GLN A 381 -10.09 -25.38 19.71
CA GLN A 381 -11.11 -26.28 20.24
C GLN A 381 -12.36 -25.55 20.76
N LYS A 382 -12.26 -24.23 21.02
CA LYS A 382 -13.39 -23.38 21.44
C LYS A 382 -14.37 -23.08 20.29
N HIS A 383 -13.93 -23.27 19.04
CA HIS A 383 -14.70 -22.89 17.84
C HIS A 383 -15.36 -24.11 17.19
N ARG A 384 -16.64 -24.35 17.47
CA ARG A 384 -17.38 -25.56 17.04
C ARG A 384 -17.36 -25.83 15.54
N GLN A 385 -17.37 -24.79 14.70
CA GLN A 385 -17.29 -24.88 13.23
C GLN A 385 -15.92 -24.41 12.67
N GLY A 386 -14.91 -24.27 13.54
CA GLY A 386 -13.65 -23.68 13.13
C GLY A 386 -12.95 -24.49 12.05
N ARG A 387 -13.07 -25.81 12.10
CA ARG A 387 -12.50 -26.72 11.09
C ARG A 387 -13.06 -26.48 9.69
N GLU A 388 -14.37 -26.30 9.56
CA GLU A 388 -15.02 -26.03 8.28
C GLU A 388 -14.65 -24.64 7.75
N VAL A 389 -14.51 -23.65 8.64
CA VAL A 389 -14.02 -22.32 8.29
C VAL A 389 -12.60 -22.36 7.74
N ILE A 390 -11.66 -23.03 8.43
CA ILE A 390 -10.26 -23.11 7.98
C ILE A 390 -10.16 -23.89 6.67
N LYS A 391 -10.92 -24.99 6.52
CA LYS A 391 -11.04 -25.72 5.25
C LYS A 391 -11.54 -24.83 4.12
N LEU A 392 -12.59 -24.04 4.36
CA LEU A 392 -13.10 -23.09 3.37
C LEU A 392 -12.05 -22.03 3.01
N LEU A 393 -11.36 -21.44 3.99
CA LEU A 393 -10.30 -20.47 3.72
C LEU A 393 -9.11 -21.09 2.97
N ALA A 394 -8.82 -22.36 3.21
CA ALA A 394 -7.77 -23.10 2.51
C ALA A 394 -8.08 -23.33 1.03
N CYS A 395 -9.36 -23.43 0.66
CA CYS A 395 -9.81 -23.53 -0.74
C CYS A 395 -9.59 -22.24 -1.53
N PHE A 396 -9.50 -21.08 -0.88
CA PHE A 396 -9.39 -19.78 -1.54
C PHE A 396 -8.13 -19.05 -1.08
N PRO A 397 -6.95 -19.35 -1.66
CA PRO A 397 -5.68 -18.74 -1.27
C PRO A 397 -5.67 -17.20 -1.37
N SER A 398 -6.48 -16.61 -2.26
CA SER A 398 -6.62 -15.15 -2.41
C SER A 398 -7.68 -14.55 -1.49
N GLY A 399 -8.43 -15.40 -0.78
CA GLY A 399 -9.44 -15.04 0.20
C GLY A 399 -10.87 -15.42 -0.20
N VAL A 400 -11.66 -15.76 0.82
CA VAL A 400 -13.08 -16.11 0.74
C VAL A 400 -13.91 -14.86 0.95
N ASN A 401 -14.77 -14.53 -0.01
CA ASN A 401 -15.73 -13.44 0.13
C ASN A 401 -16.83 -13.75 1.16
N ALA A 402 -17.34 -12.73 1.85
CA ALA A 402 -18.38 -12.85 2.85
C ALA A 402 -19.67 -13.51 2.30
N SER A 403 -20.01 -13.25 1.03
CA SER A 403 -21.15 -13.90 0.35
C SER A 403 -20.96 -15.41 0.18
N ILE A 404 -19.74 -15.86 -0.11
CA ILE A 404 -19.40 -17.28 -0.22
C ILE A 404 -19.47 -17.93 1.17
N ALA A 405 -18.87 -17.28 2.18
CA ALA A 405 -18.95 -17.77 3.56
C ALA A 405 -20.39 -17.83 4.09
N GLU A 406 -21.25 -16.89 3.71
CA GLU A 406 -22.68 -16.88 4.05
C GLU A 406 -23.43 -18.02 3.37
N LYS A 407 -23.18 -18.26 2.08
CA LYS A 407 -23.78 -19.36 1.31
C LYS A 407 -23.54 -20.73 1.94
N PHE A 408 -22.36 -20.94 2.54
CA PHE A 408 -22.02 -22.18 3.26
C PHE A 408 -22.39 -22.15 4.75
N GLY A 409 -23.05 -21.09 5.25
CA GLY A 409 -23.46 -20.98 6.66
C GLY A 409 -22.31 -20.75 7.64
N LEU A 410 -21.14 -20.35 7.15
CA LEU A 410 -19.90 -20.24 7.93
C LEU A 410 -19.52 -18.80 8.29
N LEU A 411 -20.21 -17.78 7.77
CA LEU A 411 -19.88 -16.36 7.99
C LEU A 411 -19.82 -15.98 9.48
N LYS A 412 -20.79 -16.42 10.30
CA LYS A 412 -20.79 -16.11 11.75
C LYS A 412 -19.59 -16.71 12.46
N SER A 413 -19.23 -17.95 12.12
CA SER A 413 -18.10 -18.66 12.72
C SER A 413 -16.76 -18.11 12.23
N LEU A 414 -16.69 -17.67 10.98
CA LEU A 414 -15.55 -16.96 10.42
C LEU A 414 -15.32 -15.62 11.13
N LYS A 415 -16.37 -14.81 11.33
CA LYS A 415 -16.27 -13.57 12.09
C LYS A 415 -15.81 -13.80 13.52
N LYS A 416 -16.36 -14.80 14.22
CA LYS A 416 -15.90 -15.18 15.57
C LYS A 416 -14.43 -15.59 15.62
N LEU A 417 -13.94 -16.29 14.60
CA LEU A 417 -12.52 -16.64 14.49
C LEU A 417 -11.66 -15.41 14.17
N ALA A 418 -12.17 -14.47 13.37
CA ALA A 418 -11.49 -13.21 13.07
C ALA A 418 -11.53 -12.21 14.25
N GLU A 419 -12.52 -12.33 15.13
CA GLU A 419 -12.62 -11.59 16.40
C GLU A 419 -11.73 -12.20 17.50
N ASP A 420 -11.29 -13.46 17.35
CA ASP A 420 -10.42 -14.13 18.32
C ASP A 420 -8.96 -13.74 18.12
N ASP A 421 -8.39 -13.13 19.16
CA ASP A 421 -7.04 -12.62 19.14
C ASP A 421 -5.94 -13.67 18.96
N ASN A 422 -6.24 -14.95 19.17
CA ASN A 422 -5.27 -16.01 18.92
C ASN A 422 -5.13 -16.33 17.43
N PHE A 423 -6.07 -15.90 16.59
CA PHE A 423 -6.16 -16.30 15.18
C PHE A 423 -5.93 -15.13 14.21
N TYR A 424 -6.56 -13.97 14.46
CA TYR A 424 -6.43 -12.82 13.56
C TYR A 424 -5.01 -12.24 13.54
N GLY A 425 -4.52 -11.85 12.36
CA GLY A 425 -3.15 -11.38 12.13
C GLY A 425 -2.09 -12.48 12.04
N SER A 426 -2.22 -13.56 12.82
CA SER A 426 -1.24 -14.66 12.86
C SER A 426 -1.56 -15.81 11.89
N TYR A 427 -2.84 -16.15 11.75
CA TYR A 427 -3.31 -17.29 10.97
C TYR A 427 -4.40 -16.90 9.97
N ILE A 428 -5.26 -15.95 10.35
CA ILE A 428 -6.33 -15.40 9.52
C ILE A 428 -6.09 -13.91 9.36
N VAL A 429 -6.28 -13.38 8.16
CA VAL A 429 -6.27 -11.94 7.89
C VAL A 429 -7.43 -11.58 6.97
N GLN A 430 -7.70 -10.29 6.83
CA GLN A 430 -8.71 -9.74 5.94
C GLN A 430 -8.02 -8.98 4.80
N PRO A 431 -7.74 -9.62 3.63
CA PRO A 431 -7.04 -8.94 2.52
C PRO A 431 -7.83 -7.79 1.91
N THR A 432 -9.16 -7.89 1.90
CA THR A 432 -10.08 -6.85 1.44
C THR A 432 -11.24 -6.72 2.42
N GLU A 433 -11.98 -5.61 2.36
CA GLU A 433 -13.17 -5.36 3.21
C GLU A 433 -14.16 -6.53 3.27
N ARG A 434 -14.24 -7.33 2.20
CA ARG A 434 -15.22 -8.42 2.08
C ARG A 434 -14.60 -9.81 2.07
N SER A 435 -13.28 -9.95 2.18
CA SER A 435 -12.62 -11.25 2.07
C SER A 435 -11.73 -11.60 3.27
N PHE A 436 -11.72 -12.87 3.66
CA PHE A 436 -10.83 -13.41 4.68
C PHE A 436 -9.94 -14.49 4.08
N ALA A 437 -8.69 -14.62 4.53
CA ALA A 437 -7.74 -15.58 3.99
C ALA A 437 -6.82 -16.16 5.07
N LEU A 438 -6.22 -17.32 4.79
CA LEU A 438 -5.17 -17.89 5.62
C LEU A 438 -3.82 -17.22 5.33
N VAL A 439 -3.14 -16.74 6.36
CA VAL A 439 -1.83 -16.08 6.24
C VAL A 439 -0.81 -16.99 5.55
N ALA A 440 -0.77 -18.27 5.92
CA ALA A 440 0.16 -19.25 5.34
C ALA A 440 -0.05 -19.49 3.83
N LEU A 441 -1.25 -19.20 3.34
CA LEU A 441 -1.63 -19.36 1.94
C LEU A 441 -1.76 -18.03 1.22
N LEU A 442 -1.48 -16.87 1.82
CA LEU A 442 -1.35 -15.63 1.06
C LEU A 442 0.04 -15.57 0.43
N GLN A 443 0.14 -15.17 -0.85
CA GLN A 443 1.43 -14.80 -1.43
C GLN A 443 1.89 -13.50 -0.75
N THR A 444 2.68 -13.63 0.30
CA THR A 444 3.44 -12.50 0.83
C THR A 444 4.87 -12.61 0.31
N ALA A 445 5.41 -11.48 -0.16
CA ALA A 445 6.84 -11.23 -0.06
C ALA A 445 7.35 -11.66 1.33
N PRO A 446 8.63 -12.06 1.48
CA PRO A 446 9.17 -12.37 2.79
C PRO A 446 8.77 -11.28 3.80
N PRO A 447 8.31 -11.64 5.01
CA PRO A 447 7.71 -10.71 5.95
C PRO A 447 8.68 -9.56 6.18
N THR A 448 8.21 -8.34 5.91
CA THR A 448 9.03 -7.15 6.06
C THR A 448 9.33 -6.93 7.53
N VAL A 449 10.35 -6.12 7.82
CA VAL A 449 10.66 -5.68 9.19
C VAL A 449 9.41 -5.11 9.87
N ILE A 450 8.59 -4.36 9.13
CA ILE A 450 7.33 -3.80 9.59
C ILE A 450 6.33 -4.89 9.98
N ASP A 451 6.13 -5.91 9.14
CA ASP A 451 5.18 -7.00 9.43
C ASP A 451 5.59 -7.75 10.73
N LYS A 452 6.89 -7.90 10.98
CA LYS A 452 7.40 -8.49 12.23
C LYS A 452 7.11 -7.61 13.45
N ILE A 453 7.39 -6.31 13.37
CA ILE A 453 7.13 -5.35 14.46
C ILE A 453 5.64 -5.36 14.80
N LEU A 454 4.78 -5.30 13.79
CA LEU A 454 3.34 -5.28 14.01
C LEU A 454 2.81 -6.59 14.61
N GLY A 455 3.36 -7.74 14.19
CA GLY A 455 3.05 -9.02 14.81
C GLY A 455 3.46 -9.09 16.29
N LEU A 456 4.64 -8.56 16.65
CA LEU A 456 5.10 -8.50 18.04
C LEU A 456 4.26 -7.52 18.87
N PHE A 457 4.00 -6.32 18.35
CA PHE A 457 3.11 -5.35 18.99
C PHE A 457 1.74 -5.97 19.28
N ARG A 458 1.15 -6.66 18.31
CA ARG A 458 -0.14 -7.33 18.45
C ARG A 458 -0.14 -8.34 19.60
N ARG A 459 0.91 -9.17 19.66
CA ARG A 459 1.06 -10.18 20.71
C ARG A 459 1.13 -9.52 22.09
N SER A 460 1.90 -8.44 22.23
CA SER A 460 1.99 -7.72 23.50
C SER A 460 0.67 -7.01 23.84
N TRP A 461 0.01 -6.37 22.87
CA TRP A 461 -1.24 -5.62 23.05
C TRP A 461 -2.42 -6.47 23.55
N PHE A 462 -2.64 -7.65 22.94
CA PHE A 462 -3.78 -8.52 23.30
C PHE A 462 -3.42 -9.60 24.34
N GLY A 463 -2.13 -9.91 24.51
CA GLY A 463 -1.67 -10.98 25.40
C GLY A 463 -1.02 -10.49 26.68
N GLU A 464 0.04 -9.68 26.57
CA GLU A 464 0.96 -9.38 27.69
C GLU A 464 0.53 -8.15 28.49
N TRP A 465 -0.12 -7.18 27.86
CA TRP A 465 -0.42 -5.88 28.46
C TRP A 465 -1.83 -5.81 29.05
N ASN A 466 -1.93 -5.40 30.31
CA ASN A 466 -3.19 -5.04 30.95
C ASN A 466 -3.60 -3.59 30.63
N ASP A 467 -4.84 -3.23 30.96
CA ASP A 467 -5.41 -1.93 30.60
C ASP A 467 -4.70 -0.76 31.30
N ALA A 468 -4.32 -0.92 32.58
CA ALA A 468 -3.55 0.09 33.30
C ALA A 468 -2.17 0.37 32.65
N HIS A 469 -1.53 -0.66 32.10
CA HIS A 469 -0.27 -0.51 31.38
C HIS A 469 -0.46 0.23 30.05
N LYS A 470 -1.51 -0.11 29.29
CA LYS A 470 -1.86 0.55 28.02
C LYS A 470 -2.17 2.04 28.22
N GLU A 471 -2.94 2.36 29.26
CA GLU A 471 -3.28 3.74 29.63
C GLU A 471 -2.03 4.54 30.03
N LYS A 472 -1.14 3.94 30.82
CA LYS A 472 0.10 4.60 31.25
C LYS A 472 1.02 4.96 30.07
N ILE A 473 1.20 4.03 29.13
CA ILE A 473 1.99 4.28 27.91
C ILE A 473 1.31 5.36 27.06
N ALA A 474 0.00 5.24 26.81
CA ALA A 474 -0.77 6.23 26.05
C ALA A 474 -0.66 7.63 26.67
N THR A 475 -0.75 7.74 28.00
CA THR A 475 -0.60 9.00 28.74
C THR A 475 0.79 9.60 28.55
N THR A 476 1.83 8.76 28.59
CA THR A 476 3.22 9.21 28.40
C THR A 476 3.44 9.77 27.00
N ILE A 477 2.97 9.06 25.96
CA ILE A 477 3.05 9.53 24.57
C ILE A 477 2.18 10.77 24.35
N PHE A 478 0.99 10.81 24.96
CA PHE A 478 0.12 11.98 24.90
C PHE A 478 0.84 13.24 25.40
N CYS A 479 1.51 13.15 26.54
CA CYS A 479 2.32 14.24 27.09
C CYS A 479 3.49 14.63 26.18
N ARG A 480 4.27 13.65 25.72
CA ARG A 480 5.53 13.91 25.02
C ARG A 480 5.37 14.28 23.56
N GLU A 481 4.31 13.82 22.91
CA GLU A 481 4.20 13.87 21.45
C GLU A 481 2.89 14.47 20.95
N ILE A 482 1.76 14.24 21.63
CA ILE A 482 0.47 14.80 21.20
C ILE A 482 0.31 16.26 21.65
N LEU A 483 0.61 16.57 22.91
CA LEU A 483 0.50 17.95 23.41
C LEU A 483 1.39 18.94 22.66
N PRO A 484 2.64 18.62 22.26
CA PRO A 484 3.44 19.51 21.41
C PRO A 484 2.83 19.80 20.02
N LEU A 485 1.99 18.91 19.49
CA LEU A 485 1.25 19.16 18.24
C LEU A 485 0.06 20.11 18.45
N LEU A 486 -0.55 20.06 19.63
CA LEU A 486 -1.63 20.96 20.04
C LEU A 486 -1.13 22.34 20.48
N PHE A 487 0.08 22.39 21.05
CA PHE A 487 0.76 23.61 21.51
C PHE A 487 2.12 23.76 20.80
N PRO A 488 2.11 24.08 19.49
CA PRO A 488 3.33 24.14 18.69
C PRO A 488 4.34 25.17 19.22
N VAL A 489 5.62 24.82 19.16
CA VAL A 489 6.72 25.70 19.57
C VAL A 489 6.94 26.80 18.53
N SER A 490 7.27 28.01 19.00
CA SER A 490 7.63 29.14 18.12
C SER A 490 8.82 28.79 17.22
N ARG A 491 8.64 28.92 15.89
CA ARG A 491 9.72 28.71 14.89
C ARG A 491 10.40 30.02 14.50
N SER A 492 11.64 29.92 14.00
CA SER A 492 12.35 31.07 13.44
C SER A 492 11.53 31.73 12.31
N GLY A 493 11.24 33.02 12.44
CA GLY A 493 10.40 33.79 11.51
C GLY A 493 8.90 33.80 11.81
N GLN A 494 8.40 32.99 12.75
CA GLN A 494 7.03 33.13 13.26
C GLN A 494 6.96 34.25 14.30
N LYS A 495 5.85 34.98 14.30
CA LYS A 495 5.67 36.15 15.19
C LYS A 495 5.40 35.73 16.64
N ALA A 496 4.71 34.61 16.84
CA ALA A 496 4.38 34.09 18.16
C ALA A 496 3.93 32.63 18.08
N ASN A 497 4.21 31.88 19.13
CA ASN A 497 3.60 30.59 19.47
C ASN A 497 3.98 30.25 20.93
N TRP A 498 3.85 29.00 21.33
CA TRP A 498 4.20 28.56 22.67
C TRP A 498 5.71 28.38 22.88
N ASN A 499 6.16 28.65 24.11
CA ASN A 499 7.48 28.31 24.62
C ASN A 499 7.32 27.38 25.82
N TRP A 500 7.81 26.16 25.67
CA TRP A 500 7.79 25.16 26.73
C TRP A 500 8.97 25.38 27.68
N ARG A 501 8.71 25.42 28.98
CA ARG A 501 9.76 25.57 30.00
C ARG A 501 10.68 24.36 30.03
N TYR A 502 10.11 23.16 30.10
CA TYR A 502 10.83 21.90 30.08
C TYR A 502 10.62 21.23 28.73
N LYS A 503 11.61 21.34 27.83
CA LYS A 503 11.51 20.76 26.48
C LYS A 503 11.66 19.25 26.55
N SER A 504 10.65 18.51 26.11
CA SER A 504 10.61 17.04 26.09
C SER A 504 10.68 16.34 27.45
N GLU A 505 10.65 17.10 28.54
CA GLU A 505 10.67 16.61 29.93
C GLU A 505 9.42 17.12 30.65
N TRP A 506 8.72 16.21 31.34
CA TRP A 506 7.53 16.52 32.13
C TRP A 506 7.86 16.34 33.61
N GLN A 507 7.39 17.26 34.44
CA GLN A 507 7.52 17.13 35.88
C GLN A 507 6.42 16.20 36.38
N GLU A 508 6.73 15.37 37.37
CA GLU A 508 5.78 14.44 37.98
C GLU A 508 5.50 14.86 39.43
N ASP A 509 4.23 14.94 39.79
CA ASP A 509 3.76 15.08 41.16
C ASP A 509 2.85 13.88 41.49
N ARG A 510 2.49 13.70 42.76
CA ARG A 510 1.60 12.63 43.25
C ARG A 510 0.23 12.58 42.56
N PHE A 511 -0.14 13.63 41.82
CA PHE A 511 -1.41 13.78 41.13
C PHE A 511 -1.32 13.59 39.62
N GLY A 512 -0.12 13.54 39.03
CA GLY A 512 0.06 13.42 37.57
C GLY A 512 1.27 14.17 37.05
N PHE A 513 1.31 14.36 35.74
CA PHE A 513 2.39 15.06 35.03
C PHE A 513 2.01 16.52 34.78
N TYR A 514 2.97 17.45 34.84
CA TYR A 514 2.73 18.85 34.49
C TYR A 514 3.91 19.53 33.77
N ASN A 515 3.59 20.59 33.01
CA ASN A 515 4.56 21.46 32.34
C ASN A 515 4.04 22.89 32.24
N PHE A 516 4.94 23.84 32.01
CA PHE A 516 4.63 25.26 31.86
C PHE A 516 4.90 25.74 30.44
N LEU A 517 3.95 26.49 29.91
CA LEU A 517 4.03 27.15 28.62
C LEU A 517 3.89 28.66 28.82
N THR A 518 4.67 29.42 28.06
CA THR A 518 4.50 30.86 27.93
C THR A 518 4.34 31.22 26.47
N GLY A 519 3.38 32.07 26.14
CA GLY A 519 3.12 32.47 24.77
C GLY A 519 1.63 32.56 24.48
N SER A 520 1.27 32.46 23.21
CA SER A 520 -0.11 32.37 22.77
C SER A 520 -0.15 31.83 21.34
N PRO A 521 -1.32 31.34 20.87
CA PRO A 521 -1.47 30.98 19.47
C PRO A 521 -1.23 32.19 18.55
N GLU A 522 -0.55 31.98 17.43
CA GLU A 522 -0.16 33.05 16.51
C GLU A 522 -1.34 33.95 16.11
N ARG A 523 -2.51 33.34 15.87
CA ARG A 523 -3.75 34.04 15.49
C ARG A 523 -4.24 35.03 16.54
N TYR A 524 -4.05 34.73 17.83
CA TYR A 524 -4.60 35.50 18.94
C TYR A 524 -3.52 36.27 19.71
N ASN A 525 -2.27 36.22 19.26
CA ASN A 525 -1.17 36.89 19.95
C ASN A 525 -1.29 38.41 19.98
N LEU A 526 -1.96 39.03 19.01
CA LEU A 526 -2.23 40.47 19.04
C LEU A 526 -3.20 40.85 20.17
N GLU A 527 -4.14 39.96 20.50
CA GLU A 527 -5.19 40.19 21.50
C GLU A 527 -4.78 39.72 22.89
N PHE A 528 -4.09 38.58 23.03
CA PHE A 528 -3.68 37.99 24.31
C PHE A 528 -2.25 37.40 24.25
N PRO A 529 -1.22 38.25 24.20
CA PRO A 529 0.17 37.80 24.08
C PRO A 529 0.74 37.21 25.39
N ASN A 530 1.77 36.37 25.26
CA ASN A 530 2.62 35.89 26.36
C ASN A 530 1.87 35.41 27.62
N ARG A 531 0.78 34.68 27.44
CA ARG A 531 0.05 34.08 28.56
C ARG A 531 0.83 32.89 29.10
N SER A 532 0.88 32.80 30.43
CA SER A 532 1.42 31.64 31.13
C SER A 532 0.31 30.62 31.34
N VAL A 533 0.57 29.39 30.90
CA VAL A 533 -0.34 28.25 31.00
C VAL A 533 0.40 27.12 31.70
N VAL A 534 -0.21 26.56 32.73
CA VAL A 534 0.20 25.25 33.24
C VAL A 534 -0.68 24.19 32.59
N ILE A 535 -0.06 23.15 32.07
CA ILE A 535 -0.75 21.96 31.59
C ILE A 535 -0.47 20.83 32.55
N SER A 536 -1.52 20.16 33.03
CA SER A 536 -1.44 18.95 33.83
C SER A 536 -2.18 17.79 33.16
N VAL A 537 -1.67 16.57 33.31
CA VAL A 537 -2.18 15.36 32.66
C VAL A 537 -2.18 14.20 33.64
N GLY A 538 -3.25 13.41 33.66
CA GLY A 538 -3.43 12.28 34.57
C GLY A 538 -4.58 11.38 34.14
N GLY A 539 -4.64 10.19 34.73
CA GLY A 539 -5.73 9.22 34.51
C GLY A 539 -7.06 9.68 35.13
N GLU A 540 -8.15 8.94 34.94
CA GLU A 540 -9.44 9.26 35.59
C GLU A 540 -9.37 9.12 37.12
N ASP A 541 -8.63 8.12 37.62
CA ASP A 541 -8.35 7.92 39.04
C ASP A 541 -7.33 8.93 39.61
N SER A 542 -6.79 9.81 38.76
CA SER A 542 -5.86 10.82 39.24
C SER A 542 -6.59 11.90 40.04
N ASP A 543 -6.04 12.20 41.22
CA ASP A 543 -6.50 13.32 42.06
C ASP A 543 -6.09 14.69 41.47
N LEU A 544 -6.02 14.83 40.14
CA LEU A 544 -5.67 16.08 39.43
C LEU A 544 -6.54 17.27 39.85
N MET A 545 -7.76 17.04 40.33
CA MET A 545 -8.59 18.12 40.90
C MET A 545 -7.92 18.80 42.10
N ARG A 546 -7.08 18.08 42.85
CA ARG A 546 -6.31 18.56 44.00
C ARG A 546 -4.95 19.14 43.62
N PHE A 547 -4.54 19.02 42.35
CA PHE A 547 -3.31 19.64 41.87
C PHE A 547 -3.41 21.15 42.02
N THR A 548 -2.37 21.74 42.62
CA THR A 548 -2.21 23.18 42.72
C THR A 548 -0.91 23.55 42.01
N PRO A 549 -0.95 24.42 41.00
CA PRO A 549 0.26 24.82 40.29
C PRO A 549 1.30 25.40 41.26
N PRO A 550 2.58 25.00 41.17
CA PRO A 550 3.61 25.49 42.10
C PRO A 550 3.95 26.97 41.90
N GLN A 551 3.45 27.59 40.82
CA GLN A 551 3.62 29.01 40.50
C GLN A 551 2.31 29.57 39.95
N GLU A 552 2.03 30.85 40.20
CA GLU A 552 0.87 31.52 39.63
C GLU A 552 0.95 31.58 38.11
N THR A 553 -0.11 31.14 37.44
CA THR A 553 -0.26 31.18 35.99
C THR A 553 -1.60 31.81 35.61
N HIS A 554 -1.70 32.31 34.38
CA HIS A 554 -2.95 32.92 33.90
C HIS A 554 -4.02 31.84 33.64
N LEU A 555 -3.58 30.67 33.16
CA LEU A 555 -4.45 29.56 32.76
C LEU A 555 -3.93 28.25 33.36
N ASP A 556 -4.87 27.41 33.82
CA ASP A 556 -4.60 26.07 34.38
C ASP A 556 -5.40 25.03 33.59
N TRP A 557 -4.74 24.26 32.75
CA TRP A 557 -5.38 23.34 31.83
C TRP A 557 -5.09 21.90 32.24
N ARG A 558 -6.14 21.12 32.46
CA ARG A 558 -6.05 19.77 33.02
C ARG A 558 -6.60 18.76 32.02
N PHE A 559 -5.83 17.73 31.70
CA PHE A 559 -6.23 16.67 30.78
C PHE A 559 -6.39 15.36 31.57
N TYR A 560 -7.62 14.89 31.67
CA TYR A 560 -7.99 13.61 32.24
C TYR A 560 -8.12 12.60 31.10
N LEU A 561 -7.28 11.57 31.12
CA LEU A 561 -7.32 10.48 30.15
C LEU A 561 -7.96 9.27 30.82
N SER A 562 -8.94 8.66 30.17
CA SER A 562 -9.61 7.46 30.67
C SER A 562 -9.56 6.36 29.62
N TYR A 563 -9.33 5.13 30.05
CA TYR A 563 -9.36 3.95 29.18
C TYR A 563 -10.28 2.89 29.78
N ASP A 564 -11.56 2.93 29.41
CA ASP A 564 -12.54 1.90 29.77
C ASP A 564 -13.21 1.34 28.51
N GLN A 565 -12.90 0.09 28.17
CA GLN A 565 -13.45 -0.59 26.99
C GLN A 565 -14.95 -0.91 27.11
N ASN A 566 -15.56 -0.72 28.29
CA ASN A 566 -16.97 -1.05 28.53
C ASN A 566 -17.93 0.12 28.26
N THR A 567 -17.41 1.34 28.08
CA THR A 567 -18.22 2.56 27.92
C THR A 567 -18.30 3.01 26.46
N VAL A 568 -19.12 2.32 25.66
CA VAL A 568 -19.28 2.65 24.25
C VAL A 568 -19.99 4.01 24.08
N ASN A 569 -19.39 4.90 23.26
CA ASN A 569 -19.97 6.17 22.78
C ASN A 569 -20.23 7.24 23.86
N VAL A 570 -19.30 7.41 24.81
CA VAL A 570 -19.36 8.57 25.71
C VAL A 570 -18.75 9.80 25.00
N PRO A 571 -19.48 10.93 24.89
CA PRO A 571 -18.93 12.16 24.36
C PRO A 571 -17.83 12.68 25.30
N GLN A 572 -16.78 13.24 24.72
CA GLN A 572 -15.73 13.87 25.53
C GLN A 572 -16.26 15.10 26.25
N ARG A 573 -15.63 15.49 27.36
CA ARG A 573 -16.13 16.59 28.19
C ARG A 573 -15.10 17.70 28.31
N LEU A 574 -15.54 18.93 28.09
CA LEU A 574 -14.78 20.14 28.38
C LEU A 574 -15.51 20.95 29.45
N THR A 575 -14.85 21.24 30.56
CA THR A 575 -15.40 22.05 31.65
C THR A 575 -14.50 23.23 31.93
N ALA A 576 -15.02 24.44 31.85
CA ALA A 576 -14.31 25.64 32.28
C ALA A 576 -14.98 26.23 33.52
N ILE A 577 -14.17 26.51 34.54
CA ILE A 577 -14.66 27.10 35.78
C ILE A 577 -14.76 28.62 35.60
N ALA A 578 -15.93 29.18 35.92
CA ALA A 578 -16.18 30.61 35.79
C ALA A 578 -15.28 31.42 36.74
N GLY A 579 -14.71 32.52 36.25
CA GLY A 579 -13.87 33.43 37.05
C GLY A 579 -12.46 32.92 37.37
N THR A 580 -12.09 31.70 36.97
CA THR A 580 -10.74 31.15 37.19
C THR A 580 -10.05 30.85 35.86
N GLY A 581 -8.73 30.64 35.88
CA GLY A 581 -7.94 30.17 34.74
C GLY A 581 -8.21 28.73 34.30
N GLN A 582 -9.04 27.99 35.04
CA GLN A 582 -9.10 26.54 34.95
C GLN A 582 -9.96 26.03 33.77
N VAL A 583 -9.43 25.06 33.03
CA VAL A 583 -10.12 24.31 31.97
C VAL A 583 -9.76 22.83 32.05
N ASP A 584 -10.77 21.98 32.20
CA ASP A 584 -10.63 20.54 32.33
C ASP A 584 -11.12 19.84 31.05
N PHE A 585 -10.25 19.03 30.45
CA PHE A 585 -10.51 18.19 29.29
C PHE A 585 -10.58 16.73 29.75
N HIS A 586 -11.71 16.06 29.56
CA HIS A 586 -11.85 14.63 29.80
C HIS A 586 -11.90 13.91 28.46
N LEU A 587 -10.82 13.19 28.13
CA LEU A 587 -10.62 12.52 26.86
C LEU A 587 -10.70 11.00 27.05
N GLN A 588 -11.49 10.36 26.21
CA GLN A 588 -11.65 8.91 26.18
C GLN A 588 -10.64 8.29 25.22
N LEU A 589 -9.70 7.50 25.73
CA LEU A 589 -8.63 6.86 24.95
C LEU A 589 -9.13 5.66 24.14
N ASP A 590 -10.26 5.07 24.51
CA ASP A 590 -10.88 3.90 23.85
C ASP A 590 -11.59 4.27 22.53
N ARG A 591 -11.79 5.56 22.25
CA ARG A 591 -12.40 6.02 20.98
C ARG A 591 -11.67 5.43 19.78
N SER A 592 -12.40 4.62 19.02
CA SER A 592 -11.92 3.90 17.84
C SER A 592 -12.60 4.36 16.56
N PHE A 593 -12.15 3.81 15.43
CA PHE A 593 -12.83 3.99 14.16
C PHE A 593 -14.13 3.17 14.13
N GLU A 594 -15.22 3.74 13.63
CA GLU A 594 -16.53 3.07 13.72
C GLU A 594 -16.68 1.82 12.83
N LYS A 595 -16.13 1.84 11.61
CA LYS A 595 -16.33 0.77 10.61
C LYS A 595 -15.12 0.52 9.72
N GLU A 596 -14.38 1.57 9.37
CA GLU A 596 -13.31 1.50 8.38
C GLU A 596 -12.10 2.33 8.82
N TYR A 597 -10.91 1.85 8.46
CA TYR A 597 -9.71 2.67 8.55
C TYR A 597 -9.77 3.80 7.52
N PRO A 598 -9.22 4.99 7.86
CA PRO A 598 -8.96 6.03 6.87
C PRO A 598 -8.21 5.46 5.65
N ALA A 599 -8.56 5.92 4.44
CA ALA A 599 -8.00 5.38 3.19
C ALA A 599 -6.45 5.46 3.14
N ALA A 600 -5.87 6.47 3.78
CA ALA A 600 -4.43 6.64 3.89
C ALA A 600 -3.75 5.67 4.87
N PHE A 601 -4.50 5.07 5.81
CA PHE A 601 -3.95 4.24 6.87
C PHE A 601 -4.10 2.74 6.56
N GLY A 602 -3.01 2.16 6.05
CA GLY A 602 -2.92 0.74 5.70
C GLY A 602 -2.21 -0.15 6.72
N LEU A 603 -1.46 0.44 7.66
CA LEU A 603 -0.51 -0.27 8.51
C LEU A 603 -1.17 -1.34 9.39
N LEU A 604 -2.23 -0.98 10.10
CA LEU A 604 -2.88 -1.88 11.07
C LEU A 604 -3.92 -2.81 10.46
N ARG A 605 -4.31 -2.62 9.19
CA ARG A 605 -5.34 -3.45 8.51
C ARG A 605 -5.03 -4.95 8.54
N LYS A 606 -3.73 -5.29 8.50
CA LYS A 606 -3.27 -6.68 8.53
C LYS A 606 -3.29 -7.32 9.92
N ILE A 607 -3.45 -6.54 10.99
CA ILE A 607 -3.15 -6.95 12.37
C ILE A 607 -4.37 -6.81 13.30
N MET A 608 -5.24 -5.84 13.04
CA MET A 608 -6.46 -5.61 13.81
C MET A 608 -7.57 -4.98 12.95
N VAL A 609 -8.81 -5.11 13.40
CA VAL A 609 -9.98 -4.49 12.76
C VAL A 609 -10.11 -3.03 13.17
N ALA A 610 -10.81 -2.23 12.36
CA ALA A 610 -10.89 -0.78 12.54
C ALA A 610 -11.51 -0.39 13.90
N GLU A 611 -12.53 -1.15 14.32
CA GLU A 611 -13.28 -0.98 15.56
C GLU A 611 -12.43 -1.22 16.82
N GLN A 612 -11.36 -2.02 16.69
CA GLN A 612 -10.41 -2.29 17.77
C GLN A 612 -9.26 -1.28 17.79
N CYS A 613 -9.13 -0.42 16.78
CA CYS A 613 -8.06 0.55 16.68
C CYS A 613 -8.50 1.87 17.33
N SER A 614 -8.22 1.97 18.62
CA SER A 614 -8.50 3.15 19.44
C SER A 614 -7.37 4.19 19.40
N ALA A 615 -7.63 5.39 19.91
CA ALA A 615 -6.58 6.37 20.19
C ALA A 615 -5.48 5.77 21.10
N CYS A 616 -5.87 4.99 22.12
CA CYS A 616 -4.94 4.26 23.00
C CYS A 616 -4.02 3.34 22.19
N THR A 617 -4.60 2.58 21.26
CA THR A 617 -3.87 1.65 20.39
C THR A 617 -2.85 2.36 19.51
N LEU A 618 -3.23 3.50 18.91
CA LEU A 618 -2.34 4.29 18.05
C LEU A 618 -1.17 4.89 18.83
N LEU A 619 -1.42 5.40 20.05
CA LEU A 619 -0.37 5.97 20.89
C LEU A 619 0.60 4.88 21.39
N ASN A 620 0.09 3.73 21.78
CA ASN A 620 0.92 2.59 22.19
C ASN A 620 1.73 2.02 21.02
N LEU A 621 1.15 1.97 19.81
CA LEU A 621 1.89 1.55 18.62
C LEU A 621 3.04 2.51 18.30
N SER A 622 2.80 3.82 18.45
CA SER A 622 3.84 4.83 18.27
C SER A 622 5.01 4.63 19.23
N ASP A 623 4.72 4.43 20.53
CA ASP A 623 5.74 4.11 21.55
C ASP A 623 6.51 2.83 21.19
N TYR A 624 5.79 1.79 20.79
CA TYR A 624 6.38 0.51 20.44
C TYR A 624 7.35 0.64 19.25
N ILE A 625 6.95 1.36 18.21
CA ILE A 625 7.81 1.64 17.04
C ILE A 625 9.05 2.42 17.48
N GLN A 626 8.89 3.45 18.31
CA GLN A 626 10.00 4.28 18.81
C GLN A 626 11.01 3.46 19.64
N ASN A 627 10.52 2.62 20.55
CA ASN A 627 11.34 1.75 21.39
C ASN A 627 12.08 0.69 20.55
N TRP A 628 11.40 0.16 19.54
CA TRP A 628 12.01 -0.78 18.59
C TRP A 628 13.11 -0.12 17.76
N LEU A 629 12.86 1.07 17.19
CA LEU A 629 13.84 1.87 16.44
C LEU A 629 15.06 2.30 17.27
N SER A 630 14.88 2.42 18.59
CA SER A 630 15.95 2.76 19.53
C SER A 630 16.81 1.55 19.89
N SER A 631 16.20 0.36 19.96
CA SER A 631 16.89 -0.91 20.28
C SER A 631 17.53 -1.59 19.07
N HIS A 632 17.17 -1.21 17.85
CA HIS A 632 17.67 -1.79 16.59
C HIS A 632 18.27 -0.70 15.68
N PRO A 633 19.48 -0.16 16.01
CA PRO A 633 20.12 0.88 15.21
C PRO A 633 20.62 0.40 13.84
N GLU A 634 20.73 -0.91 13.62
CA GLU A 634 21.22 -1.56 12.39
C GLU A 634 20.23 -1.52 11.21
N VAL A 635 19.02 -1.01 11.43
CA VAL A 635 17.94 -0.94 10.43
C VAL A 635 18.30 0.02 9.30
N SER A 636 17.90 -0.33 8.07
CA SER A 636 18.15 0.50 6.90
C SER A 636 17.52 1.90 7.07
N LYS A 637 18.17 2.94 6.53
CA LYS A 637 17.62 4.30 6.57
C LYS A 637 16.22 4.38 5.95
N ALA A 638 15.99 3.67 4.86
CA ALA A 638 14.69 3.63 4.18
C ALA A 638 13.59 3.03 5.05
N ASP A 639 13.88 1.93 5.77
CA ASP A 639 12.91 1.32 6.69
C ASP A 639 12.66 2.19 7.93
N ARG A 640 13.70 2.86 8.42
CA ARG A 640 13.60 3.82 9.53
C ARG A 640 12.71 5.01 9.17
N ASP A 641 12.95 5.64 8.03
CA ASP A 641 12.14 6.76 7.53
C ASP A 641 10.68 6.32 7.31
N ARG A 642 10.47 5.09 6.83
CA ARG A 642 9.13 4.51 6.66
C ARG A 642 8.45 4.25 8.01
N LEU A 643 9.13 3.72 9.01
CA LEU A 643 8.57 3.50 10.35
C LEU A 643 8.23 4.83 11.04
N GLU A 644 9.09 5.84 10.91
CA GLU A 644 8.84 7.18 11.46
C GLU A 644 7.64 7.85 10.79
N HIS A 645 7.48 7.67 9.48
CA HIS A 645 6.29 8.16 8.78
C HIS A 645 4.99 7.56 9.35
N HIS A 646 4.95 6.24 9.54
CA HIS A 646 3.80 5.57 10.14
C HIS A 646 3.54 6.02 11.59
N ARG A 647 4.61 6.33 12.34
CA ARG A 647 4.52 6.88 13.69
C ARG A 647 3.82 8.25 13.69
N GLN A 648 4.17 9.11 12.74
CA GLN A 648 3.52 10.41 12.53
C GLN A 648 2.04 10.26 12.12
N GLU A 649 1.72 9.28 11.28
CA GLU A 649 0.33 8.96 10.94
C GLU A 649 -0.47 8.53 12.17
N CYS A 650 0.10 7.71 13.05
CA CYS A 650 -0.54 7.33 14.31
C CYS A 650 -0.88 8.55 15.17
N HIS A 651 0.02 9.54 15.26
CA HIS A 651 -0.26 10.78 15.98
C HIS A 651 -1.38 11.61 15.35
N ALA A 652 -1.37 11.77 14.02
CA ALA A 652 -2.41 12.52 13.32
C ALA A 652 -3.80 11.87 13.52
N LEU A 653 -3.86 10.54 13.46
CA LEU A 653 -5.10 9.81 13.68
C LEU A 653 -5.56 9.81 15.14
N ALA A 654 -4.63 9.67 16.09
CA ALA A 654 -4.94 9.78 17.51
C ALA A 654 -5.48 11.19 17.83
N LEU A 655 -4.88 12.24 17.28
CA LEU A 655 -5.39 13.61 17.39
C LEU A 655 -6.82 13.75 16.88
N ARG A 656 -7.13 13.15 15.72
CA ARG A 656 -8.48 13.21 15.15
C ARG A 656 -9.52 12.49 16.00
N LEU A 657 -9.16 11.37 16.63
CA LEU A 657 -10.02 10.62 17.54
C LEU A 657 -10.21 11.34 18.89
N LEU A 658 -9.14 11.95 19.41
CA LEU A 658 -9.15 12.64 20.71
C LEU A 658 -9.66 14.08 20.63
N PHE A 659 -9.50 14.78 19.51
CA PHE A 659 -9.97 16.17 19.33
C PHE A 659 -10.80 16.33 18.06
N PRO A 660 -11.91 15.58 17.92
CA PRO A 660 -12.78 15.69 16.75
C PRO A 660 -13.47 17.07 16.72
N SER A 661 -14.06 17.40 15.57
CA SER A 661 -14.88 18.60 15.43
C SER A 661 -16.01 18.63 16.47
N ILE A 662 -16.30 19.82 17.01
CA ILE A 662 -17.35 19.99 18.01
C ILE A 662 -18.73 19.67 17.41
N ALA A 663 -19.36 18.64 17.97
CA ALA A 663 -20.75 18.26 17.78
C ALA A 663 -21.30 17.71 19.10
N SER A 664 -22.63 17.70 19.27
CA SER A 664 -23.27 17.17 20.49
C SER A 664 -22.96 15.69 20.76
N GLU A 665 -22.68 14.94 19.70
CA GLU A 665 -22.30 13.52 19.75
C GLU A 665 -20.83 13.33 20.15
N THR A 666 -19.98 14.35 19.93
CA THR A 666 -18.53 14.24 20.14
C THR A 666 -18.04 14.91 21.41
N TRP A 667 -18.67 16.02 21.81
CA TRP A 667 -18.27 16.89 22.91
C TRP A 667 -19.47 17.37 23.76
N LYS A 668 -19.27 17.40 25.07
CA LYS A 668 -20.10 18.09 26.06
C LYS A 668 -19.31 19.24 26.66
N ILE A 669 -19.69 20.48 26.33
CA ILE A 669 -18.98 21.69 26.75
C ILE A 669 -19.76 22.41 27.85
N LEU A 670 -19.10 22.74 28.95
CA LEU A 670 -19.66 23.44 30.11
C LEU A 670 -18.79 24.65 30.46
N GLY A 671 -19.41 25.82 30.65
CA GLY A 671 -18.74 27.04 31.13
C GLY A 671 -17.95 27.84 30.08
N LEU A 672 -17.99 27.45 28.80
CA LEU A 672 -17.51 28.25 27.67
C LEU A 672 -18.56 28.25 26.55
N GLU A 673 -18.74 29.41 25.93
CA GLU A 673 -19.61 29.59 24.76
C GLU A 673 -18.78 29.78 23.49
N ALA A 674 -19.38 29.48 22.33
CA ALA A 674 -18.80 29.71 21.00
C ALA A 674 -17.41 29.06 20.74
N VAL A 675 -17.10 27.97 21.43
CA VAL A 675 -15.94 27.12 21.12
C VAL A 675 -16.21 26.39 19.80
N ASN A 676 -15.21 26.31 18.93
CA ASN A 676 -15.32 25.67 17.61
C ASN A 676 -13.97 25.08 17.15
N GLY A 677 -14.01 24.31 16.06
CA GLY A 677 -12.83 23.70 15.46
C GLY A 677 -12.60 22.25 15.87
N ALA A 678 -11.46 21.71 15.45
CA ALA A 678 -10.94 20.38 15.76
C ALA A 678 -9.43 20.50 16.01
N GLU A 679 -8.84 19.52 16.69
CA GLU A 679 -7.39 19.43 16.91
C GLU A 679 -6.82 20.76 17.47
N THR A 680 -5.75 21.30 16.88
CA THR A 680 -5.14 22.57 17.31
C THR A 680 -6.14 23.74 17.29
N LYS A 681 -7.06 23.80 16.32
CA LYS A 681 -8.04 24.91 16.24
C LYS A 681 -9.01 24.92 17.42
N LEU A 682 -9.34 23.75 17.96
CA LEU A 682 -10.15 23.63 19.17
C LEU A 682 -9.43 24.25 20.36
N ILE A 683 -8.15 23.91 20.54
CA ILE A 683 -7.28 24.47 21.59
C ILE A 683 -7.16 25.99 21.48
N GLU A 684 -6.93 26.51 20.26
CA GLU A 684 -6.89 27.95 20.02
C GLU A 684 -8.22 28.64 20.36
N SER A 685 -9.35 28.02 20.00
CA SER A 685 -10.69 28.53 20.30
C SER A 685 -10.96 28.58 21.81
N VAL A 686 -10.61 27.52 22.54
CA VAL A 686 -10.72 27.46 24.01
C VAL A 686 -9.85 28.53 24.66
N PHE A 687 -8.59 28.69 24.22
CA PHE A 687 -7.70 29.74 24.69
C PHE A 687 -8.32 31.13 24.54
N TYR A 688 -8.82 31.44 23.34
CA TYR A 688 -9.43 32.73 23.05
C TYR A 688 -10.63 33.04 23.95
N GLN A 689 -11.59 32.11 24.01
CA GLN A 689 -12.82 32.32 24.81
C GLN A 689 -12.51 32.43 26.30
N LYS A 690 -11.55 31.63 26.79
CA LYS A 690 -11.15 31.66 28.20
C LYS A 690 -10.47 32.99 28.56
N CYS A 691 -9.52 33.45 27.73
CA CYS A 691 -8.87 34.75 27.94
C CYS A 691 -9.85 35.91 27.86
N LYS A 692 -10.79 35.90 26.89
CA LYS A 692 -11.83 36.92 26.76
C LYS A 692 -12.76 36.98 27.98
N THR A 693 -13.08 35.83 28.56
CA THR A 693 -13.91 35.74 29.77
C THR A 693 -13.17 36.23 31.02
N LEU A 694 -11.88 35.87 31.15
CA LEU A 694 -11.04 36.28 32.29
C LEU A 694 -10.65 37.76 32.23
N PHE A 695 -10.38 38.27 31.03
CA PHE A 695 -9.80 39.59 30.81
C PHE A 695 -10.66 40.42 29.84
N PRO A 696 -11.94 40.70 30.16
CA PRO A 696 -12.87 41.34 29.21
C PRO A 696 -12.51 42.80 28.88
N LYS A 697 -11.74 43.46 29.74
CA LYS A 697 -11.29 44.87 29.57
C LYS A 697 -9.81 44.97 29.19
N TYR A 698 -9.15 43.86 28.89
CA TYR A 698 -7.74 43.86 28.51
C TYR A 698 -7.55 44.35 27.08
N GLN A 699 -6.57 45.23 26.89
CA GLN A 699 -6.12 45.69 25.59
C GLN A 699 -4.59 45.65 25.59
N SER A 700 -4.00 44.90 24.65
CA SER A 700 -2.56 44.62 24.64
C SER A 700 -1.72 45.87 24.34
N PHE A 701 -0.60 46.04 25.03
CA PHE A 701 0.53 46.90 24.63
C PHE A 701 1.63 46.11 23.88
N TYR A 702 1.47 44.80 23.74
CA TYR A 702 2.51 43.88 23.31
C TYR A 702 2.36 43.44 21.83
N THR A 703 3.50 43.09 21.21
CA THR A 703 3.79 42.74 19.79
C THR A 703 3.70 43.84 18.73
N ASN A 704 4.75 43.99 17.90
CA ASN A 704 4.95 45.00 16.82
C ASN A 704 4.68 46.47 17.19
N LEU A 705 4.13 46.72 18.39
CA LEU A 705 3.80 48.03 18.91
C LEU A 705 5.06 48.71 19.43
N ARG A 706 6.12 48.04 19.91
CA ARG A 706 7.31 48.72 20.47
C ARG A 706 7.88 49.82 19.54
N PRO A 707 8.15 49.56 18.24
CA PRO A 707 8.58 50.64 17.33
C PRO A 707 7.51 51.74 17.15
N ALA A 708 6.23 51.36 17.08
CA ALA A 708 5.12 52.29 16.95
C ALA A 708 4.87 53.12 18.23
N LEU A 709 5.11 52.53 19.40
CA LEU A 709 4.90 53.07 20.74
C LEU A 709 6.01 54.06 21.07
N LEU A 710 7.25 53.77 20.67
CA LEU A 710 8.35 54.74 20.73
C LEU A 710 8.02 55.99 19.93
N LYS A 711 7.60 55.82 18.66
CA LYS A 711 7.15 56.94 17.81
C LYS A 711 5.96 57.69 18.40
N TYR A 712 5.01 56.96 18.99
CA TYR A 712 3.86 57.54 19.65
C TYR A 712 4.25 58.35 20.89
N LYS A 713 5.20 57.88 21.71
CA LYS A 713 5.73 58.59 22.87
C LYS A 713 6.46 59.87 22.46
N VAL A 714 7.30 59.80 21.44
CA VAL A 714 7.95 60.99 20.83
C VAL A 714 6.91 61.99 20.31
N ALA A 715 5.83 61.51 19.68
CA ALA A 715 4.72 62.37 19.27
C ALA A 715 4.02 63.03 20.46
N LEU A 716 3.77 62.29 21.55
CA LEU A 716 3.19 62.83 22.78
C LEU A 716 4.06 63.91 23.43
N GLU A 717 5.39 63.78 23.38
CA GLU A 717 6.33 64.77 23.92
C GLU A 717 6.32 66.11 23.18
N ASN A 718 6.00 66.09 21.88
CA ASN A 718 6.13 67.25 21.00
C ASN A 718 4.82 68.03 20.77
N ILE A 719 3.72 67.63 21.42
CA ILE A 719 2.40 68.29 21.30
C ILE A 719 1.97 69.00 22.59
N PRO A 720 1.03 69.97 22.54
CA PRO A 720 0.52 70.64 23.74
C PRO A 720 -0.22 69.71 24.71
N LEU A 721 -0.16 70.01 26.01
CA LEU A 721 -0.70 69.15 27.08
C LEU A 721 -2.19 68.81 26.93
N PHE A 722 -3.02 69.76 26.50
CA PHE A 722 -4.45 69.53 26.28
C PHE A 722 -4.73 68.55 25.14
N VAL A 723 -3.85 68.48 24.14
CA VAL A 723 -3.89 67.50 23.04
C VAL A 723 -3.40 66.14 23.54
N ARG A 724 -2.31 66.09 24.32
CA ARG A 724 -1.81 64.84 24.94
C ARG A 724 -2.88 64.14 25.74
N ARG A 725 -3.65 64.91 26.52
CA ARG A 725 -4.75 64.41 27.37
C ARG A 725 -6.04 64.09 26.59
N GLY A 726 -6.03 64.18 25.26
CA GLY A 726 -7.17 63.84 24.39
C GLY A 726 -8.33 64.83 24.42
N ARG A 727 -8.16 66.03 24.99
CA ARG A 727 -9.23 67.03 25.12
C ARG A 727 -9.51 67.79 23.82
N GLN A 728 -8.54 67.81 22.89
CA GLN A 728 -8.66 68.46 21.58
C GLN A 728 -7.97 67.64 20.50
N LEU A 729 -8.42 67.81 19.25
CA LEU A 729 -7.79 67.25 18.06
C LEU A 729 -6.47 67.98 17.77
N TYR A 730 -5.42 67.22 17.47
CA TYR A 730 -4.23 67.78 16.84
C TYR A 730 -4.52 68.00 15.36
N GLN A 731 -4.21 69.18 14.82
CA GLN A 731 -4.35 69.48 13.39
C GLN A 731 -3.05 70.12 12.89
N ALA A 732 -2.51 69.61 11.78
CA ALA A 732 -1.27 70.12 11.19
C ALA A 732 -1.25 69.90 9.67
N SER A 733 -0.32 70.58 9.00
CA SER A 733 0.00 70.32 7.59
C SER A 733 0.45 68.86 7.41
N LYS A 734 0.36 68.32 6.19
CA LYS A 734 0.80 66.95 5.92
C LYS A 734 2.26 66.70 6.31
N GLU A 735 3.15 67.65 5.99
CA GLU A 735 4.59 67.53 6.26
C GLU A 735 4.90 67.55 7.75
N ASP A 736 4.26 68.44 8.51
CA ASP A 736 4.46 68.53 9.96
C ASP A 736 3.86 67.32 10.69
N PHE A 737 2.78 66.76 10.15
CA PHE A 737 2.16 65.55 10.66
C PHE A 737 3.03 64.30 10.42
N GLU A 738 3.69 64.19 9.25
CA GLU A 738 4.67 63.13 8.98
C GLU A 738 5.93 63.26 9.85
N LYS A 739 6.38 64.50 10.12
CA LYS A 739 7.49 64.77 11.07
C LYS A 739 7.14 64.36 12.50
N LEU A 740 5.91 64.66 12.96
CA LEU A 740 5.48 64.34 14.32
C LEU A 740 5.60 62.85 14.67
N PHE A 741 5.28 61.96 13.72
CA PHE A 741 5.34 60.51 13.90
C PHE A 741 6.62 59.86 13.32
N GLU A 742 7.59 60.68 12.88
CA GLU A 742 8.83 60.22 12.22
C GLU A 742 8.59 59.16 11.13
N THR A 743 7.51 59.33 10.35
CA THR A 743 7.05 58.35 9.37
C THR A 743 6.35 59.05 8.21
N ALA A 744 6.87 58.88 6.99
CA ALA A 744 6.34 59.50 5.79
C ALA A 744 5.64 58.50 4.86
N GLY A 745 4.78 59.01 3.97
CA GLY A 745 4.22 58.25 2.85
C GLY A 745 3.30 57.08 3.29
N SER A 746 3.45 55.93 2.64
CA SER A 746 2.58 54.74 2.86
C SER A 746 2.75 54.07 4.22
N GLY A 747 3.83 54.39 4.97
CA GLY A 747 4.06 53.87 6.31
C GLY A 747 3.18 54.51 7.39
N LEU A 748 2.77 55.77 7.21
CA LEU A 748 2.00 56.52 8.22
C LEU A 748 0.58 55.96 8.44
N PRO A 749 -0.22 55.63 7.39
CA PRO A 749 -1.52 54.98 7.59
C PRO A 749 -1.42 53.65 8.35
N SER A 750 -0.37 52.87 8.09
CA SER A 750 -0.12 51.59 8.77
C SER A 750 0.17 51.80 10.26
N LEU A 751 1.05 52.76 10.59
CA LEU A 751 1.35 53.14 11.98
C LEU A 751 0.10 53.60 12.73
N LEU A 752 -0.69 54.49 12.15
CA LEU A 752 -1.93 54.99 12.77
C LEU A 752 -2.98 53.88 12.92
N GLY A 753 -3.07 52.97 11.95
CA GLY A 753 -3.92 51.78 12.04
C GLY A 753 -3.58 50.93 13.26
N ILE A 754 -2.28 50.69 13.50
CA ILE A 754 -1.79 49.97 14.69
C ILE A 754 -2.17 50.75 15.97
N LEU A 755 -1.84 52.03 16.06
CA LEU A 755 -2.14 52.85 17.26
C LEU A 755 -3.64 52.88 17.57
N LYS A 756 -4.49 52.92 16.54
CA LYS A 756 -5.95 52.90 16.69
C LYS A 756 -6.45 51.54 17.18
N GLN A 757 -5.92 50.43 16.64
CA GLN A 757 -6.26 49.08 17.08
C GLN A 757 -5.93 48.85 18.56
N HIS A 758 -4.84 49.45 19.04
CA HIS A 758 -4.41 49.40 20.44
C HIS A 758 -5.02 50.50 21.33
N GLY A 759 -5.99 51.27 20.85
CA GLY A 759 -6.76 52.21 21.69
C GLY A 759 -5.99 53.46 22.13
N LEU A 760 -4.84 53.73 21.50
CA LEU A 760 -4.00 54.90 21.80
C LEU A 760 -4.49 56.16 21.06
N ILE A 761 -5.27 55.99 19.99
CA ILE A 761 -5.94 57.08 19.26
C ILE A 761 -7.39 56.69 18.97
N SER A 762 -8.32 57.64 19.06
CA SER A 762 -9.74 57.42 18.76
C SER A 762 -10.07 57.72 17.30
N GLU A 763 -9.51 58.80 16.76
CA GLU A 763 -9.78 59.29 15.40
C GLU A 763 -8.50 59.73 14.69
N CYS A 764 -8.41 59.47 13.39
CA CYS A 764 -7.31 59.95 12.55
C CYS A 764 -7.78 60.20 11.11
N LYS A 765 -7.31 61.28 10.49
CA LYS A 765 -7.51 61.62 9.07
C LYS A 765 -6.20 62.19 8.51
N ILE A 766 -5.71 61.63 7.40
CA ILE A 766 -4.50 62.12 6.74
C ILE A 766 -4.90 63.02 5.56
N ALA A 767 -4.25 64.17 5.43
CA ALA A 767 -4.47 65.10 4.32
C ALA A 767 -4.18 64.43 2.94
N GLY A 768 -5.20 64.38 2.08
CA GLY A 768 -5.10 64.07 0.65
C GLY A 768 -5.31 65.29 -0.24
N LYS A 769 -5.56 65.09 -1.54
CA LYS A 769 -5.74 66.19 -2.52
C LYS A 769 -6.91 67.14 -2.24
N LYS A 770 -7.87 66.78 -1.37
CA LYS A 770 -9.10 67.53 -1.07
C LYS A 770 -9.20 68.05 0.38
N THR A 771 -8.20 67.78 1.20
CA THR A 771 -8.22 68.09 2.64
C THR A 771 -6.90 68.76 2.99
N GLU A 772 -6.94 69.99 3.48
CA GLU A 772 -5.74 70.80 3.71
C GLU A 772 -4.89 70.30 4.89
N ASN A 773 -5.52 69.76 5.95
CA ASN A 773 -4.85 69.38 7.19
C ASN A 773 -5.07 67.92 7.59
N SER A 774 -4.02 67.29 8.12
CA SER A 774 -4.06 66.00 8.80
C SER A 774 -4.49 66.21 10.25
N GLN A 775 -5.27 65.27 10.80
CA GLN A 775 -5.84 65.36 12.14
C GLN A 775 -5.74 64.03 12.90
N VAL A 776 -5.48 64.09 14.21
CA VAL A 776 -5.49 62.91 15.10
C VAL A 776 -6.01 63.28 16.49
N GLN A 777 -6.78 62.39 17.09
CA GLN A 777 -7.20 62.48 18.49
C GLN A 777 -6.51 61.39 19.31
N PHE A 778 -5.69 61.81 20.26
CA PHE A 778 -5.05 60.92 21.23
C PHE A 778 -6.07 60.45 22.27
N ALA A 779 -6.04 59.17 22.61
CA ALA A 779 -6.89 58.55 23.62
C ALA A 779 -6.01 58.00 24.76
N ALA A 780 -6.53 57.99 25.99
CA ALA A 780 -5.86 57.30 27.10
C ALA A 780 -6.17 55.81 27.01
N HIS A 781 -5.15 54.96 27.14
CA HIS A 781 -5.34 53.52 27.13
C HIS A 781 -6.26 53.08 28.30
N PRO A 782 -7.04 51.98 28.18
CA PRO A 782 -7.83 51.46 29.29
C PRO A 782 -7.04 51.24 30.59
N LEU A 783 -5.79 50.78 30.48
CA LEU A 783 -4.88 50.64 31.62
C LEU A 783 -4.50 51.99 32.25
N GLU A 784 -4.19 53.01 31.45
CA GLU A 784 -3.91 54.37 31.95
C GLU A 784 -5.12 54.90 32.73
N SER A 785 -6.32 54.73 32.18
CA SER A 785 -7.57 55.16 32.81
C SER A 785 -7.83 54.42 34.12
N PHE A 786 -7.62 53.10 34.15
CA PHE A 786 -7.75 52.30 35.37
C PHE A 786 -6.79 52.75 36.47
N ILE A 787 -5.52 52.97 36.13
CA ILE A 787 -4.53 53.47 37.08
C ILE A 787 -4.97 54.84 37.61
N GLN A 788 -5.34 55.79 36.74
CA GLN A 788 -5.80 57.11 37.17
C GLN A 788 -7.01 57.06 38.10
N ASP A 789 -8.03 56.26 37.79
CA ASP A 789 -9.23 56.13 38.62
C ASP A 789 -8.89 55.55 40.00
N LYS A 790 -7.95 54.59 40.04
CA LYS A 790 -7.45 54.03 41.29
C LYS A 790 -6.68 55.05 42.12
N LEU A 791 -5.86 55.87 41.49
CA LEU A 791 -5.13 56.95 42.18
C LEU A 791 -6.10 57.98 42.78
N LYS A 792 -7.08 58.45 42.00
CA LYS A 792 -8.11 59.40 42.48
C LYS A 792 -8.97 58.84 43.61
N SER A 793 -9.22 57.52 43.61
CA SER A 793 -10.02 56.88 44.66
C SER A 793 -9.28 56.76 46.01
N LYS A 794 -7.94 56.83 46.02
CA LYS A 794 -7.12 56.78 47.23
C LYS A 794 -6.84 58.15 47.85
N GLU A 795 -7.09 59.26 47.15
CA GLU A 795 -6.93 60.64 47.65
C GLU A 795 -7.92 61.05 48.76
N ALA A 796 -8.96 60.26 49.03
CA ALA A 796 -10.03 60.65 49.95
C ALA A 796 -9.74 60.33 51.43
N VAL A 797 -8.57 60.68 52.00
CA VAL A 797 -8.37 60.72 53.47
C VAL A 797 -7.37 61.83 53.89
N GLU A 798 -7.90 62.77 54.70
CA GLU A 798 -7.27 63.71 55.64
C GLU A 798 -6.41 64.90 55.15
N ALA A 799 -7.08 66.05 54.98
CA ALA A 799 -6.46 67.36 55.16
C ALA A 799 -6.25 67.63 56.67
N VAL A 800 -5.02 67.47 57.16
CA VAL A 800 -4.60 68.01 58.47
C VAL A 800 -3.51 69.05 58.24
N GLN A 801 -3.83 70.31 58.56
CA GLN A 801 -2.91 71.44 58.75
C GLN A 801 -2.01 71.87 57.56
N GLY A 802 -2.61 72.20 56.41
CA GLY A 802 -2.04 73.20 55.49
C GLY A 802 -0.71 72.88 54.79
N GLN A 803 -0.21 71.64 54.88
CA GLN A 803 0.81 71.10 53.98
C GLN A 803 0.15 70.03 53.11
N GLU A 804 0.20 70.21 51.79
CA GLU A 804 -0.14 69.16 50.83
C GLU A 804 0.88 68.03 50.98
N ILE A 805 0.55 67.02 51.80
CA ILE A 805 1.30 65.77 51.83
C ILE A 805 0.88 64.98 50.60
N ILE A 806 1.74 65.00 49.60
CA ILE A 806 1.62 64.13 48.43
C ILE A 806 1.86 62.69 48.93
N GLN A 807 0.81 61.86 48.95
CA GLN A 807 0.96 60.45 49.31
C GLN A 807 1.75 59.72 48.21
N GLU A 808 2.98 59.30 48.54
CA GLU A 808 3.70 58.27 47.80
C GLU A 808 2.88 56.97 47.81
N LEU A 809 2.45 56.53 46.64
CA LEU A 809 1.70 55.28 46.48
C LEU A 809 2.64 54.17 46.01
N ASN A 810 2.50 53.00 46.64
CA ASN A 810 3.35 51.85 46.36
C ASN A 810 2.99 51.21 45.01
N CYS A 811 3.94 51.23 44.05
CA CYS A 811 3.78 50.62 42.72
C CYS A 811 3.34 49.15 42.78
N LEU A 812 3.81 48.39 43.78
CA LEU A 812 3.54 46.97 43.93
C LEU A 812 2.08 46.68 44.26
N GLU A 813 1.38 47.58 44.97
CA GLU A 813 -0.04 47.42 45.26
C GLU A 813 -0.91 47.57 44.02
N ILE A 814 -0.61 48.59 43.20
CA ILE A 814 -1.33 48.83 41.94
C ILE A 814 -1.00 47.72 40.94
N TRP A 815 0.25 47.27 40.89
CA TRP A 815 0.64 46.12 40.07
C TRP A 815 -0.15 44.85 40.42
N LYS A 816 -0.38 44.55 41.71
CA LYS A 816 -1.21 43.39 42.12
C LYS A 816 -2.64 43.45 41.58
N GLU A 817 -3.23 44.64 41.45
CA GLU A 817 -4.56 44.81 40.86
C GLU A 817 -4.53 44.79 39.33
N VAL A 818 -3.53 45.43 38.71
CA VAL A 818 -3.30 45.44 37.26
C VAL A 818 -3.07 44.03 36.73
N LYS A 819 -2.30 43.20 37.46
CA LYS A 819 -2.08 41.78 37.14
C LYS A 819 -3.39 40.99 37.07
N LYS A 820 -4.37 41.29 37.94
CA LYS A 820 -5.70 40.63 37.92
C LYS A 820 -6.51 40.98 36.67
N LEU A 821 -6.21 42.10 36.02
CA LEU A 821 -6.82 42.51 34.75
C LEU A 821 -6.14 41.85 33.53
N GLY A 822 -5.09 41.06 33.73
CA GLY A 822 -4.39 40.31 32.68
C GLY A 822 -3.26 41.07 31.99
N TYR A 823 -2.85 42.23 32.53
CA TYR A 823 -1.71 43.00 32.03
C TYR A 823 -0.38 42.42 32.51
N LEU A 824 0.62 42.47 31.63
CA LEU A 824 1.99 42.04 31.90
C LEU A 824 2.81 43.19 32.52
N GLN A 825 3.94 42.86 33.14
CA GLN A 825 4.76 43.85 33.85
C GLN A 825 5.32 44.90 32.88
N GLU A 826 5.76 44.47 31.70
CA GLU A 826 6.24 45.41 30.69
C GLU A 826 5.11 46.35 30.22
N GLU A 827 3.88 45.85 30.09
CA GLU A 827 2.73 46.68 29.70
C GLU A 827 2.34 47.70 30.77
N PHE A 828 2.54 47.35 32.05
CA PHE A 828 2.34 48.26 33.17
C PHE A 828 3.36 49.40 33.14
N GLU A 829 4.65 49.09 32.92
CA GLU A 829 5.70 50.12 32.76
C GLU A 829 5.40 51.06 31.58
N GLU A 830 4.98 50.50 30.43
CA GLU A 830 4.64 51.30 29.24
C GLU A 830 3.47 52.27 29.51
N ALA A 831 2.47 51.84 30.29
CA ALA A 831 1.35 52.69 30.69
C ALA A 831 1.78 53.78 31.68
N LEU A 832 2.67 53.49 32.62
CA LEU A 832 3.21 54.50 33.55
C LEU A 832 3.98 55.59 32.81
N GLU A 833 4.82 55.22 31.83
CA GLU A 833 5.51 56.20 30.99
C GLU A 833 4.51 57.09 30.21
N CYS A 834 3.43 56.51 29.67
CA CYS A 834 2.39 57.29 28.98
C CYS A 834 1.67 58.27 29.94
N LEU A 835 1.38 57.85 31.17
CA LEU A 835 0.80 58.71 32.20
C LEU A 835 1.73 59.88 32.56
N GLN A 836 3.03 59.63 32.64
CA GLN A 836 4.05 60.65 32.90
C GLN A 836 4.13 61.68 31.76
N LEU A 837 4.14 61.22 30.50
CA LEU A 837 4.14 62.10 29.31
C LEU A 837 2.89 62.99 29.22
N ARG A 838 1.77 62.50 29.73
CA ARG A 838 0.49 63.23 29.84
C ARG A 838 0.40 64.09 31.12
N ARG A 839 1.46 64.11 31.94
CA ARG A 839 1.57 64.79 33.25
C ARG A 839 0.39 64.47 34.17
N TYR A 840 -0.01 63.19 34.25
CA TYR A 840 -0.94 62.73 35.29
C TYR A 840 -0.21 62.23 36.53
N VAL A 841 1.04 61.80 36.38
CA VAL A 841 1.90 61.31 37.46
C VAL A 841 3.35 61.75 37.23
N GLN A 842 4.13 61.85 38.30
CA GLN A 842 5.58 61.84 38.30
C GLN A 842 6.04 60.47 38.81
N TRP A 843 6.77 59.72 37.96
CA TRP A 843 7.23 58.37 38.27
C TRP A 843 8.76 58.32 38.24
N GLU A 844 9.37 57.88 39.34
CA GLU A 844 10.81 57.66 39.43
C GLU A 844 11.12 56.16 39.43
N ARG A 845 11.72 55.70 38.33
CA ARG A 845 11.97 54.27 38.08
C ARG A 845 12.92 53.62 39.10
N GLN A 846 13.69 54.41 39.85
CA GLN A 846 14.66 53.93 40.84
C GLN A 846 14.06 53.69 42.24
N GLU A 847 12.96 54.36 42.59
CA GLU A 847 12.36 54.31 43.94
C GLU A 847 11.04 53.51 44.00
N GLU A 848 10.55 53.00 42.86
CA GLU A 848 9.27 52.27 42.74
C GLU A 848 8.08 53.02 43.37
N SER A 849 8.11 54.35 43.32
CA SER A 849 7.06 55.24 43.81
C SER A 849 6.61 56.24 42.72
N PHE A 850 5.35 56.71 42.83
CA PHE A 850 4.85 57.79 41.97
C PHE A 850 3.97 58.77 42.74
N VAL A 851 3.95 60.00 42.24
CA VAL A 851 3.22 61.17 42.74
C VAL A 851 2.18 61.59 41.72
N LEU A 852 0.93 61.86 42.13
CA LEU A 852 -0.11 62.37 41.24
C LEU A 852 0.06 63.88 40.99
N LEU A 853 -0.19 64.35 39.75
CA LEU A 853 0.06 65.75 39.31
C LEU A 853 -1.19 66.47 38.78
#